data_AF-V3ZQW6-F1
#
_entry.id   AF-V3ZQW6-F1
#
_cell.length_a   1.000
_cell.length_b   1.000
_cell.length_c   1.000
_cell.angle_alpha   90.00
_cell.angle_beta   90.00
_cell.angle_gamma   90.00
#
_symmetry.space_group_name_H-M   'P 1'
#
loop_
_entity.id
_entity.type
_entity.pdbx_description
1 polymer ?
#
loop_
_entity_poly.entity_id
_entity_poly.type
_entity_poly.pdbx_seq_one_letter_code
_entity_poly.pdbx_strand_id
1 'polypeptide(L)'
;MIFLNCLFLQDEKDSPTKGGRKKIRKVMSDKKVADETKAAAKAEEDRRQRVSDLQKKVGSTYSSSPTKCPMTTKLVLESNKEDEPLVAVNKHLIKKLKPHQVEAIQFMWSCCIESLKRLKKDEGSGCILAHCMGLGKTLSVVSFVHTVLAASEYTKMTTCLIVSPLNTVLNWRNECSMWLKEKDQLTVGFVYELSSVKDNHSRARYLREWIREGGIMIIGYEMYRNLTNTGRVRNKKLKKTFEETLVDPGPDLVVCDEGHILKNEQSAISQAMNKIKTKRRIILTGTPLQNNLNEYHCMVSFVKPRLLGTRKEFLNRFVNPITNGQCSDSTAHDVKVMKRRAHVLHEMLAGCVQRKDYSALTKYLPPKLEYVISVRLAPVQMTLYEKYLETVGQTGTVSAKGGRLFQDYQALSKIWTHPWVLKLSEIKQEAKVKYDDYEDEDEELSNDSFIDDSTSESSSSVDDNSDDDISLKDSDSDNSGKRTKNTRAKTKEKKKKNKNDSEWWAEYLKEEDKHRLELSGKLSLLFKILSMCEEIGDKVLVFSQSLLSLDIIEDFLDTIDKKWQEESNEKSEEEKLNTFGKSWTKGADYFRMDGSTSVALRQSWAEHFNDPENYRARLFIISTKAGGLGINLVGANRAIIFDASWNPSHDIQSIFRAYRFGQVKPVYIYRFLAQGTMEEKIYERQVTKQSLSQRVVDEHQIERHFTANDLQELYAFRPDRLDDPNRVEKTPILPKDTLLAELLKSEKDWIVTYHEHDSLLENKLGDALSEEERKSAWEEYETDKNRQPVVNRG
;
A
#
# COMPACT_ATOMS: atom_id res chain seq x y z
N MET A 1 -11.05 -12.32 6.52
CA MET A 1 -12.30 -12.37 5.70
C MET A 1 -12.39 -11.66 4.32
N ILE A 2 -11.64 -10.59 3.98
CA ILE A 2 -11.97 -9.73 2.81
C ILE A 2 -11.85 -10.43 1.43
N PHE A 3 -10.94 -11.41 1.30
CA PHE A 3 -10.70 -12.11 0.03
C PHE A 3 -11.84 -13.06 -0.38
N LEU A 4 -12.46 -13.74 0.60
CA LEU A 4 -13.65 -14.55 0.34
C LEU A 4 -14.88 -13.69 0.14
N ASN A 5 -15.02 -12.53 0.79
CA ASN A 5 -16.16 -11.66 0.55
C ASN A 5 -16.23 -11.11 -0.89
N CYS A 6 -15.14 -11.08 -1.67
CA CYS A 6 -15.25 -10.75 -3.10
C CYS A 6 -15.75 -11.93 -3.97
N LEU A 7 -15.53 -13.17 -3.52
CA LEU A 7 -16.12 -14.39 -4.10
C LEU A 7 -17.55 -14.67 -3.58
N PHE A 8 -17.85 -14.25 -2.34
CA PHE A 8 -19.04 -14.60 -1.57
C PHE A 8 -19.98 -13.44 -1.21
N LEU A 9 -19.66 -12.17 -1.50
CA LEU A 9 -20.69 -11.12 -1.66
C LEU A 9 -21.36 -11.28 -3.03
N GLN A 10 -21.85 -12.49 -3.28
CA GLN A 10 -23.00 -12.72 -4.12
C GLN A 10 -24.18 -12.45 -3.19
N ASP A 11 -25.03 -11.47 -3.51
CA ASP A 11 -26.40 -11.53 -2.99
C ASP A 11 -26.91 -12.94 -3.31
N GLU A 12 -27.26 -13.74 -2.29
CA GLU A 12 -27.79 -15.12 -2.39
C GLU A 12 -29.12 -15.22 -3.16
N LYS A 13 -29.51 -14.19 -3.91
CA LYS A 13 -30.75 -14.17 -4.68
C LYS A 13 -30.59 -14.45 -6.17
N ASP A 14 -29.37 -14.47 -6.72
CA ASP A 14 -29.15 -14.78 -8.14
C ASP A 14 -28.12 -15.90 -8.31
N SER A 15 -28.61 -17.12 -8.47
CA SER A 15 -27.78 -18.27 -8.83
C SER A 15 -27.12 -18.07 -10.21
N PRO A 16 -25.84 -18.43 -10.39
CA PRO A 16 -25.22 -18.45 -11.70
C PRO A 16 -25.93 -19.50 -12.57
N THR A 17 -26.24 -19.15 -13.83
CA THR A 17 -26.64 -20.16 -14.81
C THR A 17 -25.51 -21.16 -15.01
N LYS A 18 -25.83 -22.38 -15.47
CA LYS A 18 -24.93 -23.53 -15.70
C LYS A 18 -23.67 -23.28 -16.56
N GLY A 19 -23.36 -22.05 -16.94
CA GLY A 19 -22.16 -21.65 -17.69
C GLY A 19 -21.45 -20.40 -17.15
N GLY A 20 -21.46 -20.15 -15.83
CA GLY A 20 -20.58 -19.15 -15.16
C GLY A 20 -20.87 -17.66 -15.45
N ARG A 21 -21.68 -17.34 -16.45
CA ARG A 21 -21.93 -15.96 -16.91
C ARG A 21 -23.03 -15.26 -16.08
N LYS A 22 -22.67 -14.17 -15.39
CA LYS A 22 -23.65 -13.28 -14.74
C LYS A 22 -24.36 -12.42 -15.80
N LYS A 23 -25.71 -12.46 -15.84
CA LYS A 23 -26.49 -11.53 -16.68
C LYS A 23 -26.22 -10.09 -16.20
N ILE A 24 -25.71 -9.23 -17.10
CA ILE A 24 -25.60 -7.79 -16.82
C ILE A 24 -27.03 -7.24 -16.63
N ARG A 25 -27.38 -6.88 -15.39
CA ARG A 25 -28.65 -6.19 -15.11
C ARG A 25 -28.69 -4.88 -15.89
N LYS A 26 -29.87 -4.49 -16.37
CA LYS A 26 -30.07 -3.22 -17.08
C LYS A 26 -29.58 -2.06 -16.19
N VAL A 27 -28.75 -1.19 -16.76
CA VAL A 27 -28.18 -0.02 -16.07
C VAL A 27 -29.32 0.85 -15.55
N MET A 28 -29.21 1.30 -14.30
CA MET A 28 -30.19 2.21 -13.70
C MET A 28 -30.28 3.50 -14.52
N SER A 29 -31.50 3.91 -14.90
CA SER A 29 -31.73 5.20 -15.55
C SER A 29 -31.61 6.35 -14.53
N ASP A 30 -31.20 7.54 -14.98
CA ASP A 30 -30.98 8.70 -14.11
C ASP A 30 -32.27 9.15 -13.39
N LYS A 31 -33.48 8.83 -13.89
CA LYS A 31 -34.73 9.05 -13.11
C LYS A 31 -34.81 8.24 -11.81
N LYS A 32 -34.09 7.12 -11.72
CA LYS A 32 -33.97 6.29 -10.51
C LYS A 32 -32.76 6.68 -9.63
N VAL A 33 -31.91 7.59 -10.11
CA VAL A 33 -30.78 8.12 -9.36
C VAL A 33 -31.28 9.24 -8.45
N ALA A 34 -30.76 9.26 -7.22
CA ALA A 34 -31.13 10.27 -6.23
C ALA A 34 -30.89 11.70 -6.76
N ASP A 35 -31.79 12.63 -6.43
CA ASP A 35 -31.69 14.03 -6.91
C ASP A 35 -30.43 14.74 -6.39
N GLU A 36 -29.96 14.37 -5.20
CA GLU A 36 -28.69 14.83 -4.65
C GLU A 36 -27.49 14.44 -5.53
N THR A 37 -27.49 13.24 -6.11
CA THR A 37 -26.45 12.77 -7.03
C THR A 37 -26.45 13.60 -8.32
N LYS A 38 -27.63 13.94 -8.84
CA LYS A 38 -27.77 14.80 -10.02
C LYS A 38 -27.28 16.22 -9.75
N ALA A 39 -27.64 16.77 -8.59
CA ALA A 39 -27.20 18.10 -8.17
C ALA A 39 -25.67 18.16 -8.01
N ALA A 40 -25.06 17.13 -7.40
CA ALA A 40 -23.61 17.03 -7.24
C ALA A 40 -22.89 16.93 -8.60
N ALA A 41 -23.39 16.10 -9.51
CA ALA A 41 -22.82 15.98 -10.86
C ALA A 41 -22.90 17.30 -11.64
N LYS A 42 -24.06 17.99 -11.59
CA LYS A 42 -24.24 19.29 -12.25
C LYS A 42 -23.33 20.38 -11.65
N ALA A 43 -23.20 20.42 -10.32
CA ALA A 43 -22.31 21.37 -9.67
C ALA A 43 -20.84 21.18 -10.07
N GLU A 44 -20.42 19.93 -10.27
CA GLU A 44 -19.07 19.61 -10.74
C GLU A 44 -18.86 19.98 -12.21
N GLU A 45 -19.85 19.74 -13.07
CA GLU A 45 -19.82 20.16 -14.47
C GLU A 45 -19.72 21.68 -14.60
N ASP A 46 -20.58 22.41 -13.90
CA ASP A 46 -20.55 23.88 -13.85
C ASP A 46 -19.19 24.37 -13.34
N ARG A 47 -18.57 23.65 -12.41
CA ARG A 47 -17.23 23.97 -11.90
C ARG A 47 -16.16 23.77 -12.97
N ARG A 48 -16.16 22.63 -13.66
CA ARG A 48 -15.19 22.34 -14.72
C ARG A 48 -15.24 23.38 -15.82
N GLN A 49 -16.45 23.81 -16.21
CA GLN A 49 -16.61 24.88 -17.19
C GLN A 49 -15.99 26.20 -16.71
N ARG A 50 -16.25 26.61 -15.46
CA ARG A 50 -15.64 27.83 -14.88
C ARG A 50 -14.11 27.77 -14.81
N VAL A 51 -13.55 26.64 -14.40
CA VAL A 51 -12.09 26.48 -14.31
C VAL A 51 -11.47 26.51 -15.71
N SER A 52 -12.11 25.88 -16.70
CA SER A 52 -11.70 25.95 -18.11
C SER A 52 -11.69 27.39 -18.63
N ASP A 53 -12.74 28.16 -18.34
CA ASP A 53 -12.84 29.57 -18.76
C ASP A 53 -11.79 30.45 -18.09
N LEU A 54 -11.48 30.20 -16.81
CA LEU A 54 -10.38 30.87 -16.10
C LEU A 54 -9.02 30.51 -16.73
N GLN A 55 -8.78 29.24 -17.02
CA GLN A 55 -7.54 28.80 -17.67
C GLN A 55 -7.36 29.40 -19.06
N LYS A 56 -8.43 29.52 -19.85
CA LYS A 56 -8.39 30.19 -21.16
C LYS A 56 -8.01 31.67 -21.05
N LYS A 57 -8.53 32.38 -20.04
CA LYS A 57 -8.19 33.80 -19.77
C LYS A 57 -6.74 33.98 -19.32
N VAL A 58 -6.23 33.06 -18.49
CA VAL A 58 -4.82 33.09 -18.06
C VAL A 58 -3.90 32.71 -19.24
N GLY A 59 -4.28 31.71 -20.05
CA GLY A 59 -3.54 31.25 -21.21
C GLY A 59 -3.44 32.28 -22.36
N SER A 60 -4.47 33.11 -22.57
CA SER A 60 -4.39 34.20 -23.56
C SER A 60 -3.44 35.32 -23.13
N THR A 61 -3.14 35.43 -21.84
CA THR A 61 -2.29 36.48 -21.27
C THR A 61 -0.80 36.06 -21.18
N TYR A 62 -0.51 34.75 -21.19
CA TYR A 62 0.84 34.18 -21.03
C TYR A 62 1.39 33.47 -22.29
N SER A 63 0.92 33.82 -23.49
CA SER A 63 1.48 33.32 -24.75
C SER A 63 2.70 34.16 -25.19
N SER A 64 3.81 34.08 -24.45
CA SER A 64 5.14 34.39 -25.00
C SER A 64 6.28 33.83 -24.12
N SER A 65 6.55 32.53 -24.23
CA SER A 65 7.94 32.06 -24.33
C SER A 65 7.99 30.62 -24.84
N PRO A 66 8.52 30.38 -26.05
CA PRO A 66 8.84 29.06 -26.53
C PRO A 66 10.26 28.70 -26.10
N THR A 67 10.47 28.31 -24.83
CA THR A 67 11.76 27.73 -24.45
C THR A 67 11.62 26.62 -23.42
N LYS A 68 12.10 25.44 -23.80
CA LYS A 68 12.33 24.27 -22.93
C LYS A 68 13.37 24.64 -21.86
N CYS A 69 12.94 25.11 -20.69
CA CYS A 69 13.76 25.05 -19.47
C CYS A 69 12.89 24.99 -18.19
N PRO A 70 13.19 24.12 -17.20
CA PRO A 70 12.19 23.61 -16.25
C PRO A 70 12.25 24.26 -14.85
N MET A 71 12.36 25.59 -14.76
CA MET A 71 12.24 26.30 -13.47
C MET A 71 11.32 27.50 -13.62
N THR A 72 10.06 27.35 -13.21
CA THR A 72 9.14 28.47 -13.05
C THR A 72 9.71 29.41 -11.99
N THR A 73 9.90 30.70 -12.31
CA THR A 73 10.46 31.68 -11.36
C THR A 73 9.38 32.38 -10.53
N LYS A 74 8.12 32.28 -10.94
CA LYS A 74 6.94 32.83 -10.26
C LYS A 74 5.73 31.93 -10.52
N LEU A 75 4.98 31.60 -9.46
CA LEU A 75 3.73 30.86 -9.54
C LEU A 75 2.65 31.66 -8.81
N VAL A 76 1.80 32.33 -9.58
CA VAL A 76 0.67 33.12 -9.08
C VAL A 76 -0.59 32.29 -9.21
N LEU A 77 -1.30 32.09 -8.12
CA LEU A 77 -2.57 31.36 -8.07
C LEU A 77 -3.76 32.28 -8.29
N GLU A 78 -3.69 33.52 -7.81
CA GLU A 78 -4.70 34.55 -8.08
C GLU A 78 -4.07 35.94 -8.15
N SER A 79 -4.50 36.73 -9.12
CA SER A 79 -4.15 38.14 -9.30
C SER A 79 -5.36 39.04 -9.07
N ASN A 80 -5.11 40.29 -8.69
CA ASN A 80 -6.15 41.31 -8.60
C ASN A 80 -6.58 41.79 -10.01
N LYS A 81 -7.57 42.69 -10.07
CA LYS A 81 -8.02 43.32 -11.34
C LYS A 81 -6.93 44.10 -12.07
N GLU A 82 -5.84 44.44 -11.38
CA GLU A 82 -4.69 45.19 -11.89
C GLU A 82 -3.47 44.28 -12.12
N ASP A 83 -3.67 42.96 -12.23
CA ASP A 83 -2.64 41.93 -12.44
C ASP A 83 -1.57 41.80 -11.33
N GLU A 84 -1.76 42.47 -10.19
CA GLU A 84 -0.94 42.26 -8.99
C GLU A 84 -1.20 40.89 -8.35
N PRO A 85 -0.16 40.13 -7.95
CA PRO A 85 -0.33 38.80 -7.38
C PRO A 85 -0.89 38.86 -5.95
N LEU A 86 -2.14 38.44 -5.76
CA LEU A 86 -2.78 38.34 -4.43
C LEU A 86 -2.34 37.09 -3.70
N VAL A 87 -2.27 35.98 -4.42
CA VAL A 87 -1.86 34.68 -3.87
C VAL A 87 -0.76 34.13 -4.75
N ALA A 88 0.45 34.05 -4.22
CA ALA A 88 1.61 33.52 -4.92
C ALA A 88 2.40 32.57 -4.02
N VAL A 89 2.91 31.50 -4.63
CA VAL A 89 3.75 30.55 -3.90
C VAL A 89 5.08 31.22 -3.56
N ASN A 90 5.60 30.92 -2.36
CA ASN A 90 6.85 31.48 -1.88
C ASN A 90 8.00 31.19 -2.86
N LYS A 91 8.78 32.21 -3.21
CA LYS A 91 9.91 32.12 -4.15
C LYS A 91 10.94 31.07 -3.74
N HIS A 92 11.12 30.81 -2.45
CA HIS A 92 12.05 29.79 -1.97
C HIS A 92 11.59 28.37 -2.34
N LEU A 93 10.30 28.08 -2.11
CA LEU A 93 9.69 26.78 -2.41
C LEU A 93 9.63 26.54 -3.92
N ILE A 94 9.25 27.57 -4.69
CA ILE A 94 9.18 27.51 -6.17
C ILE A 94 10.50 27.00 -6.79
N LYS A 95 11.65 27.48 -6.30
CA LYS A 95 12.97 27.05 -6.80
C LYS A 95 13.27 25.55 -6.59
N LYS A 96 12.52 24.88 -5.71
CA LYS A 96 12.70 23.45 -5.42
C LYS A 96 11.64 22.58 -6.11
N LEU A 97 10.53 23.18 -6.55
CA LEU A 97 9.43 22.47 -7.19
C LEU A 97 9.77 22.04 -8.62
N LYS A 98 9.30 20.86 -8.99
CA LYS A 98 9.34 20.32 -10.34
C LYS A 98 8.04 20.62 -11.09
N PRO A 99 8.02 20.52 -12.45
CA PRO A 99 6.82 20.84 -13.24
C PRO A 99 5.55 20.12 -12.80
N HIS A 100 5.60 18.81 -12.54
CA HIS A 100 4.44 18.05 -12.08
C HIS A 100 3.95 18.47 -10.68
N GLN A 101 4.84 18.99 -9.83
CA GLN A 101 4.48 19.50 -8.50
C GLN A 101 3.85 20.89 -8.59
N VAL A 102 4.29 21.72 -9.53
CA VAL A 102 3.65 23.01 -9.85
C VAL A 102 2.21 22.77 -10.33
N GLU A 103 2.02 21.83 -11.25
CA GLU A 103 0.69 21.40 -11.72
C GLU A 103 -0.18 20.85 -10.57
N ALA A 104 0.42 20.15 -9.60
CA ALA A 104 -0.30 19.66 -8.43
C ALA A 104 -0.82 20.79 -7.55
N ILE A 105 -0.03 21.84 -7.33
CA ILE A 105 -0.43 23.00 -6.52
C ILE A 105 -1.57 23.76 -7.20
N GLN A 106 -1.46 23.99 -8.50
CA GLN A 106 -2.53 24.62 -9.28
C GLN A 106 -3.82 23.79 -9.25
N PHE A 107 -3.69 22.47 -9.36
CA PHE A 107 -4.81 21.55 -9.28
C PHE A 107 -5.49 21.61 -7.90
N MET A 108 -4.74 21.50 -6.80
CA MET A 108 -5.27 21.62 -5.44
C MET A 108 -5.98 22.95 -5.20
N TRP A 109 -5.42 24.06 -5.70
CA TRP A 109 -6.06 25.38 -5.66
C TRP A 109 -7.40 25.39 -6.42
N SER A 110 -7.41 24.87 -7.64
CA SER A 110 -8.62 24.84 -8.49
C SER A 110 -9.76 23.97 -7.94
N CYS A 111 -9.43 22.97 -7.11
CA CYS A 111 -10.41 22.10 -6.49
C CYS A 111 -10.88 22.63 -5.12
N CYS A 112 -9.95 23.11 -4.28
CA CYS A 112 -10.27 23.47 -2.91
C CYS A 112 -10.82 24.89 -2.74
N ILE A 113 -10.36 25.82 -3.58
CA ILE A 113 -10.63 27.25 -3.42
C ILE A 113 -11.29 27.84 -4.68
N GLU A 114 -10.87 27.42 -5.88
CA GLU A 114 -11.23 28.00 -7.19
C GLU A 114 -10.80 29.48 -7.35
N SER A 115 -11.33 30.37 -6.49
CA SER A 115 -11.02 31.79 -6.43
C SER A 115 -11.41 32.39 -5.08
N LEU A 116 -10.78 33.48 -4.68
CA LEU A 116 -11.09 34.23 -3.45
C LEU A 116 -12.55 34.73 -3.42
N LYS A 117 -13.16 34.99 -4.58
CA LYS A 117 -14.59 35.37 -4.67
C LYS A 117 -15.53 34.22 -4.32
N ARG A 118 -15.17 32.99 -4.73
CA ARG A 118 -15.96 31.78 -4.47
C ARG A 118 -15.79 31.28 -3.06
N LEU A 119 -14.61 31.47 -2.48
CA LEU A 119 -14.34 31.18 -1.07
C LEU A 119 -15.36 31.80 -0.11
N LYS A 120 -15.93 32.96 -0.46
CA LYS A 120 -16.98 33.64 0.33
C LYS A 120 -18.40 33.08 0.13
N LYS A 121 -18.64 32.34 -0.96
CA LYS A 121 -19.98 31.88 -1.38
C LYS A 121 -20.18 30.38 -1.23
N ASP A 122 -19.10 29.60 -1.28
CA ASP A 122 -19.15 28.15 -1.33
C ASP A 122 -18.38 27.53 -0.15
N GLU A 123 -18.91 26.42 0.35
CA GLU A 123 -18.31 25.62 1.41
C GLU A 123 -17.01 24.92 0.95
N GLY A 124 -16.76 24.91 -0.37
CA GLY A 124 -15.56 24.38 -1.00
C GLY A 124 -15.68 22.90 -1.36
N SER A 125 -14.66 22.38 -2.04
CA SER A 125 -14.57 20.97 -2.40
C SER A 125 -13.16 20.45 -2.17
N GLY A 126 -12.92 19.18 -2.48
CA GLY A 126 -11.61 18.58 -2.32
C GLY A 126 -11.05 17.97 -3.60
N CYS A 127 -9.88 17.36 -3.49
CA CYS A 127 -9.28 16.58 -4.57
C CYS A 127 -8.50 15.35 -4.08
N ILE A 128 -8.15 14.48 -5.01
CA ILE A 128 -7.30 13.31 -4.81
C ILE A 128 -6.03 13.50 -5.64
N LEU A 129 -4.88 13.50 -4.99
CA LEU A 129 -3.57 13.54 -5.62
C LEU A 129 -3.01 12.11 -5.67
N ALA A 130 -3.27 11.43 -6.79
CA ALA A 130 -2.86 10.05 -7.05
C ALA A 130 -1.52 10.00 -7.81
N HIS A 131 -0.52 10.74 -7.32
CA HIS A 131 0.82 10.72 -7.89
C HIS A 131 1.59 9.51 -7.37
N CYS A 132 2.28 8.78 -8.26
CA CYS A 132 3.16 7.67 -7.91
C CYS A 132 4.09 7.99 -6.73
N MET A 133 4.45 6.94 -5.99
CA MET A 133 5.42 7.02 -4.90
C MET A 133 6.76 7.59 -5.40
N GLY A 134 7.42 8.39 -4.58
CA GLY A 134 8.68 9.06 -4.94
C GLY A 134 8.55 10.40 -5.67
N LEU A 135 7.38 10.78 -6.22
CA LEU A 135 7.18 12.06 -6.93
C LEU A 135 7.19 13.32 -6.04
N GLY A 136 7.31 13.17 -4.72
CA GLY A 136 7.37 14.29 -3.78
C GLY A 136 6.02 14.97 -3.54
N LYS A 137 4.96 14.18 -3.26
CA LYS A 137 3.63 14.69 -2.91
C LYS A 137 3.65 15.61 -1.70
N THR A 138 4.42 15.24 -0.67
CA THR A 138 4.55 16.00 0.58
C THR A 138 4.99 17.44 0.30
N LEU A 139 6.04 17.65 -0.50
CA LEU A 139 6.50 18.99 -0.89
C LEU A 139 5.42 19.80 -1.61
N SER A 140 4.67 19.18 -2.54
CA SER A 140 3.57 19.84 -3.23
C SER A 140 2.50 20.32 -2.25
N VAL A 141 2.12 19.46 -1.30
CA VAL A 141 1.10 19.75 -0.28
C VAL A 141 1.58 20.81 0.70
N VAL A 142 2.79 20.67 1.25
CA VAL A 142 3.39 21.66 2.15
C VAL A 142 3.46 23.03 1.47
N SER A 143 3.84 23.08 0.20
CA SER A 143 3.88 24.33 -0.57
C SER A 143 2.50 24.95 -0.78
N PHE A 144 1.48 24.12 -1.04
CA PHE A 144 0.10 24.57 -1.16
C PHE A 144 -0.45 25.09 0.18
N VAL A 145 -0.32 24.31 1.25
CA VAL A 145 -0.77 24.66 2.60
C VAL A 145 -0.10 25.94 3.08
N HIS A 146 1.22 26.06 2.93
CA HIS A 146 1.96 27.28 3.23
C HIS A 146 1.36 28.48 2.49
N THR A 147 1.10 28.34 1.18
CA THR A 147 0.58 29.45 0.37
C THR A 147 -0.82 29.88 0.80
N VAL A 148 -1.69 28.93 1.18
CA VAL A 148 -3.05 29.21 1.64
C VAL A 148 -3.06 29.91 3.00
N LEU A 149 -2.21 29.45 3.93
CA LEU A 149 -2.12 29.99 5.29
C LEU A 149 -1.37 31.33 5.33
N ALA A 150 -0.31 31.50 4.55
CA ALA A 150 0.39 32.78 4.42
C ALA A 150 -0.49 33.87 3.79
N ALA A 151 -1.47 33.47 2.97
CA ALA A 151 -2.48 34.36 2.40
C ALA A 151 -3.75 34.45 3.25
N SER A 152 -3.67 34.17 4.57
CA SER A 152 -4.81 34.15 5.50
C SER A 152 -5.63 35.44 5.51
N GLU A 153 -5.02 36.59 5.24
CA GLU A 153 -5.73 37.88 5.07
C GLU A 153 -6.81 37.82 3.98
N TYR A 154 -6.55 37.06 2.90
CA TYR A 154 -7.46 36.90 1.78
C TYR A 154 -8.29 35.62 1.89
N THR A 155 -7.66 34.51 2.31
CA THR A 155 -8.30 33.19 2.35
C THR A 155 -9.18 33.00 3.59
N LYS A 156 -8.91 33.74 4.68
CA LYS A 156 -9.49 33.54 6.01
C LYS A 156 -9.24 32.14 6.58
N MET A 157 -8.34 31.37 5.99
CA MET A 157 -7.97 30.03 6.44
C MET A 157 -6.73 30.14 7.32
N THR A 158 -6.78 29.57 8.50
CA THR A 158 -5.70 29.64 9.49
C THR A 158 -5.25 28.27 9.95
N THR A 159 -6.06 27.23 9.77
CA THR A 159 -5.80 25.89 10.31
C THR A 159 -5.78 24.81 9.23
N CYS A 160 -4.76 23.94 9.28
CA CYS A 160 -4.67 22.75 8.42
C CYS A 160 -4.43 21.50 9.27
N LEU A 161 -5.26 20.47 9.09
CA LEU A 161 -5.11 19.18 9.73
C LEU A 161 -4.53 18.15 8.74
N ILE A 162 -3.37 17.59 9.07
CA ILE A 162 -2.75 16.49 8.33
C ILE A 162 -2.97 15.21 9.13
N VAL A 163 -3.70 14.26 8.54
CA VAL A 163 -3.91 12.92 9.09
C VAL A 163 -3.08 11.93 8.29
N SER A 164 -2.16 11.23 8.95
CA SER A 164 -1.25 10.29 8.29
C SER A 164 -1.16 8.97 9.06
N PRO A 165 -0.59 7.90 8.46
CA PRO A 165 -0.16 6.74 9.24
C PRO A 165 0.75 7.16 10.40
N LEU A 166 0.64 6.51 11.56
CA LEU A 166 1.44 6.81 12.76
C LEU A 166 2.95 6.91 12.44
N ASN A 167 3.38 6.00 11.60
CA ASN A 167 4.75 5.84 11.17
C ASN A 167 5.32 6.98 10.31
N THR A 168 4.47 7.77 9.67
CA THR A 168 4.90 8.90 8.83
C THR A 168 4.69 10.24 9.52
N VAL A 169 4.07 10.29 10.71
CA VAL A 169 3.79 11.53 11.45
C VAL A 169 5.08 12.33 11.69
N LEU A 170 6.14 11.69 12.20
CA LEU A 170 7.41 12.35 12.44
C LEU A 170 8.12 12.73 11.13
N ASN A 171 7.97 11.93 10.07
CA ASN A 171 8.50 12.28 8.75
C ASN A 171 7.82 13.54 8.21
N TRP A 172 6.50 13.67 8.36
CA TRP A 172 5.75 14.88 8.00
C TRP A 172 6.25 16.10 8.78
N ARG A 173 6.47 15.96 10.10
CA ARG A 173 7.02 17.03 10.93
C ARG A 173 8.41 17.48 10.45
N ASN A 174 9.28 16.51 10.15
CA ASN A 174 10.63 16.78 9.66
C ASN A 174 10.60 17.41 8.26
N GLU A 175 9.75 16.93 7.35
CA GLU A 175 9.59 17.50 6.02
C GLU A 175 9.05 18.94 6.08
N CYS A 176 8.04 19.21 6.92
CA CYS A 176 7.57 20.58 7.16
C CYS A 176 8.71 21.49 7.67
N SER A 177 9.51 21.01 8.61
CA SER A 177 10.64 21.78 9.16
C SER A 177 11.77 21.99 8.14
N MET A 178 12.03 21.01 7.28
CA MET A 178 13.05 21.07 6.24
C MET A 178 12.67 22.06 5.12
N TRP A 179 11.40 22.08 4.71
CA TRP A 179 10.93 22.91 3.60
C TRP A 179 10.56 24.33 4.03
N LEU A 180 10.10 24.52 5.26
CA LEU A 180 9.70 25.83 5.79
C LEU A 180 10.83 26.39 6.67
N LYS A 181 11.47 27.49 6.25
CA LYS A 181 12.48 28.18 7.08
C LYS A 181 11.84 28.86 8.29
N GLU A 182 12.61 29.23 9.31
CA GLU A 182 12.12 29.93 10.52
C GLU A 182 11.23 31.15 10.20
N LYS A 183 11.61 31.97 9.21
CA LYS A 183 10.81 33.11 8.76
C LYS A 183 9.46 32.69 8.16
N ASP A 184 9.44 31.60 7.39
CA ASP A 184 8.23 31.07 6.76
C ASP A 184 7.33 30.40 7.83
N GLN A 185 7.91 29.76 8.85
CA GLN A 185 7.18 29.20 10.00
C GLN A 185 6.48 30.29 10.81
N LEU A 186 7.14 31.42 11.04
CA LEU A 186 6.52 32.58 11.70
C LEU A 186 5.33 33.16 10.90
N THR A 187 5.30 32.95 9.59
CA THR A 187 4.24 33.48 8.70
C THR A 187 3.02 32.56 8.63
N VAL A 188 3.23 31.25 8.84
CA VAL A 188 2.21 30.20 8.67
C VAL A 188 1.67 29.66 10.00
N GLY A 189 2.31 30.01 11.12
CA GLY A 189 2.02 29.45 12.43
C GLY A 189 2.87 28.20 12.73
N PHE A 190 2.73 27.66 13.94
CA PHE A 190 3.54 26.53 14.38
C PHE A 190 3.11 25.20 13.73
N VAL A 191 4.08 24.28 13.63
CA VAL A 191 3.82 22.88 13.25
C VAL A 191 3.66 22.07 14.53
N TYR A 192 2.45 21.58 14.77
CA TYR A 192 2.09 20.76 15.91
C TYR A 192 2.07 19.28 15.54
N GLU A 193 2.52 18.43 16.45
CA GLU A 193 2.54 16.98 16.28
C GLU A 193 2.01 16.33 17.56
N LEU A 194 0.93 15.55 17.45
CA LEU A 194 0.16 15.08 18.60
C LEU A 194 0.50 13.65 19.04
N SER A 195 1.12 12.86 18.17
CA SER A 195 1.40 11.44 18.41
C SER A 195 2.44 11.20 19.50
N SER A 196 3.40 12.11 19.68
CA SER A 196 4.39 12.06 20.76
C SER A 196 3.84 12.48 22.13
N VAL A 197 2.66 13.12 22.18
CA VAL A 197 2.06 13.59 23.43
C VAL A 197 1.29 12.44 24.08
N LYS A 198 1.64 12.09 25.32
CA LYS A 198 1.09 10.91 26.02
C LYS A 198 -0.32 11.13 26.57
N ASP A 199 -0.57 12.25 27.24
CA ASP A 199 -1.81 12.47 27.99
C ASP A 199 -2.84 13.34 27.24
N ASN A 200 -4.13 13.09 27.51
CA ASN A 200 -5.22 13.79 26.84
C ASN A 200 -5.40 15.25 27.26
N HIS A 201 -4.91 15.66 28.44
CA HIS A 201 -5.01 17.04 28.90
C HIS A 201 -4.04 17.95 28.12
N SER A 202 -2.80 17.50 27.97
CA SER A 202 -1.79 18.12 27.11
C SER A 202 -2.27 18.14 25.66
N ARG A 203 -2.78 17.02 25.13
CA ARG A 203 -3.35 17.00 23.76
C ARG A 203 -4.43 18.05 23.56
N ALA A 204 -5.34 18.20 24.52
CA ALA A 204 -6.39 19.23 24.46
C ALA A 204 -5.83 20.65 24.54
N ARG A 205 -4.74 20.88 25.30
CA ARG A 205 -4.04 22.17 25.34
C ARG A 205 -3.43 22.50 23.97
N TYR A 206 -2.68 21.57 23.37
CA TYR A 206 -2.08 21.74 22.04
C TYR A 206 -3.14 22.03 20.97
N LEU A 207 -4.28 21.34 21.00
CA LEU A 207 -5.37 21.58 20.05
C LEU A 207 -6.00 22.97 20.21
N ARG A 208 -6.17 23.47 21.44
CA ARG A 208 -6.67 24.83 21.67
C ARG A 208 -5.68 25.90 21.21
N GLU A 209 -4.40 25.67 21.45
CA GLU A 209 -3.32 26.54 21.01
C GLU A 209 -3.25 26.61 19.49
N TRP A 210 -3.34 25.46 18.82
CA TRP A 210 -3.40 25.39 17.36
C TRP A 210 -4.60 26.12 16.76
N ILE A 211 -5.81 25.96 17.30
CA ILE A 211 -6.98 26.71 16.81
C ILE A 211 -6.82 28.23 17.03
N ARG A 212 -6.14 28.65 18.10
CA ARG A 212 -5.92 30.07 18.41
C ARG A 212 -4.84 30.70 17.54
N GLU A 213 -3.74 30.00 17.31
CA GLU A 213 -2.55 30.53 16.65
C GLU A 213 -2.47 30.17 15.16
N GLY A 214 -3.27 29.20 14.72
CA GLY A 214 -3.23 28.66 13.37
C GLY A 214 -2.03 27.73 13.15
N GLY A 215 -1.84 27.35 11.89
CA GLY A 215 -0.76 26.47 11.45
C GLY A 215 -1.19 25.06 11.15
N ILE A 216 -0.21 24.14 11.20
CA ILE A 216 -0.35 22.77 10.72
C ILE A 216 -0.39 21.83 11.93
N MET A 217 -1.46 21.05 12.06
CA MET A 217 -1.58 19.97 13.05
C MET A 217 -1.40 18.62 12.37
N ILE A 218 -0.48 17.79 12.86
CA ILE A 218 -0.22 16.45 12.35
C ILE A 218 -0.68 15.41 13.39
N ILE A 219 -1.52 14.48 12.96
CA ILE A 219 -2.11 13.43 13.80
C ILE A 219 -2.16 12.08 13.08
N GLY A 220 -1.99 10.99 13.84
CA GLY A 220 -2.21 9.63 13.33
C GLY A 220 -3.70 9.31 13.14
N TYR A 221 -4.06 8.51 12.13
CA TYR A 221 -5.46 8.07 11.89
C TYR A 221 -6.15 7.48 13.13
N GLU A 222 -5.47 6.57 13.83
CA GLU A 222 -6.02 5.90 15.01
C GLU A 222 -6.18 6.86 16.19
N MET A 223 -5.24 7.80 16.35
CA MET A 223 -5.33 8.84 17.36
C MET A 223 -6.51 9.78 17.08
N TYR A 224 -6.69 10.22 15.83
CA TYR A 224 -7.84 11.01 15.42
C TYR A 224 -9.16 10.29 15.74
N ARG A 225 -9.26 9.00 15.39
CA ARG A 225 -10.42 8.16 15.73
C ARG A 225 -10.67 8.14 17.23
N ASN A 226 -9.62 7.97 18.04
CA ASN A 226 -9.75 7.85 19.49
C ASN A 226 -10.19 9.16 20.16
N LEU A 227 -9.72 10.30 19.66
CA LEU A 227 -10.09 11.62 20.20
C LEU A 227 -11.50 12.05 19.79
N THR A 228 -11.95 11.64 18.59
CA THR A 228 -13.27 12.02 18.05
C THR A 228 -14.38 11.01 18.33
N ASN A 229 -14.05 9.81 18.82
CA ASN A 229 -15.03 8.80 19.19
C ASN A 229 -15.55 9.03 20.62
N THR A 230 -16.84 9.33 20.69
CA THR A 230 -17.56 9.86 21.86
C THR A 230 -17.63 8.94 23.08
N GLY A 231 -17.27 7.66 22.93
CA GLY A 231 -17.28 6.64 23.99
C GLY A 231 -15.93 6.39 24.68
N ARG A 232 -14.79 6.78 24.08
CA ARG A 232 -13.45 6.51 24.66
C ARG A 232 -12.98 7.62 25.61
N VAL A 233 -13.43 8.86 25.41
CA VAL A 233 -13.08 10.00 26.27
C VAL A 233 -14.14 10.19 27.34
N ARG A 234 -13.86 9.75 28.58
CA ARG A 234 -14.80 9.83 29.72
C ARG A 234 -15.06 11.28 30.18
N ASN A 235 -14.07 12.16 30.06
CA ASN A 235 -14.17 13.54 30.54
C ASN A 235 -14.93 14.44 29.55
N LYS A 236 -16.11 14.94 29.96
CA LYS A 236 -16.98 15.79 29.14
C LYS A 236 -16.31 17.07 28.64
N LYS A 237 -15.44 17.72 29.44
CA LYS A 237 -14.74 18.94 29.03
C LYS A 237 -13.71 18.68 27.93
N LEU A 238 -12.95 17.59 28.05
CA LEU A 238 -11.98 17.19 27.04
C LEU A 238 -12.68 16.77 25.75
N LYS A 239 -13.74 15.97 25.86
CA LYS A 239 -14.57 15.58 24.72
C LYS A 239 -15.09 16.78 23.93
N LYS A 240 -15.66 17.77 24.63
CA LYS A 240 -16.12 19.02 24.01
C LYS A 240 -14.96 19.75 23.31
N THR A 241 -13.79 19.81 23.95
CA THR A 241 -12.60 20.43 23.32
C THR A 241 -12.21 19.70 22.03
N PHE A 242 -12.17 18.36 22.02
CA PHE A 242 -11.82 17.59 20.83
C PHE A 242 -12.85 17.71 19.72
N GLU A 243 -14.15 17.70 20.05
CA GLU A 243 -15.22 17.91 19.08
C GLU A 243 -15.14 19.30 18.44
N GLU A 244 -14.95 20.36 19.24
CA GLU A 244 -14.86 21.75 18.76
C GLU A 244 -13.61 22.00 17.90
N THR A 245 -12.48 21.39 18.27
CA THR A 245 -11.19 21.61 17.58
C THR A 245 -10.99 20.74 16.34
N LEU A 246 -11.52 19.51 16.32
CA LEU A 246 -11.27 18.54 15.24
C LEU A 246 -12.46 18.32 14.31
N VAL A 247 -13.71 18.51 14.77
CA VAL A 247 -14.92 18.08 14.06
C VAL A 247 -15.77 19.27 13.60
N ASP A 248 -16.25 20.09 14.54
CA ASP A 248 -17.19 21.19 14.28
C ASP A 248 -16.96 22.36 15.27
N PRO A 249 -16.46 23.53 14.83
CA PRO A 249 -16.20 23.92 13.44
C PRO A 249 -15.06 23.14 12.77
N GLY A 250 -14.07 22.65 13.55
CA GLY A 250 -12.95 21.86 13.03
C GLY A 250 -11.95 22.67 12.19
N PRO A 251 -11.03 21.99 11.46
CA PRO A 251 -10.03 22.63 10.61
C PRO A 251 -10.60 23.26 9.34
N ASP A 252 -9.93 24.28 8.80
CA ASP A 252 -10.29 24.87 7.51
C ASP A 252 -9.96 23.95 6.32
N LEU A 253 -8.82 23.25 6.40
CA LEU A 253 -8.30 22.32 5.39
C LEU A 253 -7.90 20.99 6.03
N VAL A 254 -8.24 19.88 5.37
CA VAL A 254 -7.81 18.53 5.78
C VAL A 254 -6.98 17.88 4.69
N VAL A 255 -5.85 17.30 5.07
CA VAL A 255 -5.01 16.44 4.22
C VAL A 255 -4.99 15.04 4.82
N CYS A 256 -5.32 14.05 4.01
CA CYS A 256 -5.28 12.63 4.34
C CYS A 256 -4.15 11.97 3.56
N ASP A 257 -3.06 11.60 4.22
CA ASP A 257 -1.96 10.85 3.62
C ASP A 257 -2.26 9.34 3.58
N GLU A 258 -1.79 8.64 2.54
CA GLU A 258 -2.11 7.23 2.31
C GLU A 258 -3.63 6.93 2.37
N GLY A 259 -4.42 7.69 1.61
CA GLY A 259 -5.89 7.62 1.64
C GLY A 259 -6.52 6.27 1.34
N HIS A 260 -5.75 5.29 0.84
CA HIS A 260 -6.17 3.90 0.75
C HIS A 260 -6.51 3.28 2.13
N ILE A 261 -6.10 3.90 3.25
CA ILE A 261 -6.58 3.57 4.60
C ILE A 261 -8.09 3.77 4.73
N LEU A 262 -8.66 4.74 4.00
CA LEU A 262 -10.11 5.05 3.97
C LEU A 262 -10.88 4.18 2.96
N LYS A 263 -10.38 2.98 2.65
CA LYS A 263 -10.95 2.06 1.65
C LYS A 263 -12.37 1.57 1.92
N ASN A 264 -12.82 1.59 3.18
CA ASN A 264 -14.12 1.07 3.58
C ASN A 264 -14.92 2.12 4.36
N GLU A 265 -16.07 2.51 3.81
CA GLU A 265 -17.02 3.44 4.43
C GLU A 265 -17.53 2.96 5.81
N GLN A 266 -17.60 1.64 6.03
CA GLN A 266 -18.04 1.05 7.29
C GLN A 266 -16.96 1.05 8.38
N SER A 267 -15.70 1.29 8.03
CA SER A 267 -14.63 1.29 9.02
C SER A 267 -14.81 2.45 10.01
N ALA A 268 -14.50 2.21 11.28
CA ALA A 268 -14.61 3.22 12.32
C ALA A 268 -13.76 4.47 12.03
N ILE A 269 -12.62 4.30 11.34
CA ILE A 269 -11.77 5.42 10.89
C ILE A 269 -12.50 6.24 9.82
N SER A 270 -13.05 5.62 8.77
CA SER A 270 -13.80 6.34 7.74
C SER A 270 -15.03 7.05 8.29
N GLN A 271 -15.75 6.41 9.22
CA GLN A 271 -16.88 7.04 9.90
C GLN A 271 -16.45 8.25 10.74
N ALA A 272 -15.32 8.18 11.45
CA ALA A 272 -14.79 9.29 12.22
C ALA A 272 -14.33 10.45 11.31
N MET A 273 -13.63 10.16 10.23
CA MET A 273 -13.16 11.16 9.26
C MET A 273 -14.34 11.83 8.53
N ASN A 274 -15.39 11.09 8.19
CA ASN A 274 -16.60 11.63 7.54
C ASN A 274 -17.36 12.65 8.41
N LYS A 275 -17.14 12.68 9.73
CA LYS A 275 -17.77 13.66 10.64
C LYS A 275 -17.19 15.06 10.50
N ILE A 276 -15.99 15.21 9.94
CA ILE A 276 -15.32 16.52 9.83
C ILE A 276 -16.20 17.48 9.03
N LYS A 277 -16.43 18.70 9.53
CA LYS A 277 -17.33 19.66 8.89
C LYS A 277 -16.79 20.22 7.58
N THR A 278 -15.49 20.53 7.48
CA THR A 278 -14.92 21.11 6.25
C THR A 278 -15.05 20.19 5.06
N LYS A 279 -15.38 20.76 3.89
CA LYS A 279 -15.41 20.06 2.58
C LYS A 279 -14.09 20.21 1.81
N ARG A 280 -13.15 21.03 2.29
CA ARG A 280 -11.81 21.19 1.71
C ARG A 280 -10.92 20.05 2.18
N ARG A 281 -10.98 18.94 1.44
CA ARG A 281 -10.34 17.67 1.79
C ARG A 281 -9.40 17.24 0.67
N ILE A 282 -8.14 17.01 0.99
CA ILE A 282 -7.13 16.54 0.03
C ILE A 282 -6.75 15.12 0.43
N ILE A 283 -6.92 14.16 -0.48
CA ILE A 283 -6.39 12.81 -0.29
C ILE A 283 -5.09 12.65 -1.08
N LEU A 284 -4.06 12.12 -0.45
CA LEU A 284 -2.83 11.70 -1.10
C LEU A 284 -2.81 10.17 -1.19
N THR A 285 -2.46 9.65 -2.36
CA THR A 285 -2.23 8.21 -2.51
C THR A 285 -1.07 7.96 -3.47
N GLY A 286 -0.15 7.09 -3.08
CA GLY A 286 1.01 6.71 -3.89
C GLY A 286 0.77 5.53 -4.82
N THR A 287 -0.15 4.67 -4.43
CA THR A 287 -0.60 3.54 -5.23
C THR A 287 -1.93 3.95 -5.85
N PRO A 288 -2.05 3.93 -7.19
CA PRO A 288 -3.36 4.00 -7.80
C PRO A 288 -4.13 2.76 -7.33
N LEU A 289 -4.94 2.96 -6.29
CA LEU A 289 -6.04 2.12 -5.81
C LEU A 289 -5.70 0.63 -5.74
N GLN A 290 -5.36 0.20 -4.53
CA GLN A 290 -4.73 -1.09 -4.30
C GLN A 290 -5.61 -2.25 -4.78
N ASN A 291 -6.93 -2.21 -4.57
CA ASN A 291 -7.87 -3.19 -5.09
C ASN A 291 -9.32 -2.67 -4.97
N ASN A 292 -10.10 -2.72 -6.06
CA ASN A 292 -11.56 -2.50 -6.14
C ASN A 292 -12.01 -1.04 -6.39
N LEU A 293 -12.83 -0.86 -7.42
CA LEU A 293 -13.59 0.36 -7.72
C LEU A 293 -14.38 0.88 -6.50
N ASN A 294 -14.71 0.02 -5.53
CA ASN A 294 -15.34 0.44 -4.28
C ASN A 294 -14.45 1.36 -3.41
N GLU A 295 -13.13 1.17 -3.40
CA GLU A 295 -12.21 2.09 -2.70
C GLU A 295 -12.24 3.47 -3.35
N TYR A 296 -12.38 3.48 -4.68
CA TYR A 296 -12.54 4.68 -5.47
C TYR A 296 -13.78 5.45 -5.07
N HIS A 297 -14.91 4.75 -4.96
CA HIS A 297 -16.17 5.31 -4.49
C HIS A 297 -16.04 5.89 -3.07
N CYS A 298 -15.37 5.19 -2.15
CA CYS A 298 -15.17 5.67 -0.78
C CYS A 298 -14.35 6.97 -0.74
N MET A 299 -13.19 7.01 -1.42
CA MET A 299 -12.32 8.19 -1.42
C MET A 299 -12.97 9.37 -2.15
N VAL A 300 -13.60 9.14 -3.30
CA VAL A 300 -14.30 10.22 -4.02
C VAL A 300 -15.49 10.71 -3.21
N SER A 301 -16.25 9.85 -2.56
CA SER A 301 -17.38 10.27 -1.72
C SER A 301 -16.92 11.06 -0.49
N PHE A 302 -15.74 10.76 0.06
CA PHE A 302 -15.14 11.54 1.14
C PHE A 302 -14.79 12.96 0.70
N VAL A 303 -14.25 13.12 -0.51
CA VAL A 303 -13.76 14.39 -1.05
C VAL A 303 -14.86 15.22 -1.71
N LYS A 304 -15.74 14.56 -2.46
CA LYS A 304 -16.90 15.11 -3.18
C LYS A 304 -18.12 14.20 -2.94
N PRO A 305 -18.85 14.43 -1.84
CA PRO A 305 -20.03 13.63 -1.51
C PRO A 305 -21.02 13.56 -2.67
N ARG A 306 -21.57 12.37 -2.92
CA ARG A 306 -22.62 12.09 -3.91
C ARG A 306 -22.24 12.31 -5.38
N LEU A 307 -20.99 12.66 -5.72
CA LEU A 307 -20.55 12.81 -7.13
C LEU A 307 -20.75 11.53 -7.96
N LEU A 308 -20.39 10.38 -7.39
CA LEU A 308 -20.56 9.06 -8.01
C LEU A 308 -21.87 8.37 -7.59
N GLY A 309 -22.72 9.07 -6.85
CA GLY A 309 -23.94 8.53 -6.26
C GLY A 309 -23.71 7.63 -5.05
N THR A 310 -24.75 6.89 -4.69
CA THR A 310 -24.67 5.88 -3.62
C THR A 310 -23.83 4.68 -4.04
N ARG A 311 -23.33 3.91 -3.07
CA ARG A 311 -22.60 2.66 -3.34
C ARG A 311 -23.38 1.71 -4.27
N LYS A 312 -24.70 1.59 -4.10
CA LYS A 312 -25.56 0.74 -4.94
C LYS A 312 -25.64 1.25 -6.38
N GLU A 313 -25.80 2.56 -6.56
CA GLU A 313 -25.81 3.20 -7.89
C GLU A 313 -24.45 3.02 -8.58
N PHE A 314 -23.35 3.23 -7.86
CA PHE A 314 -22.00 3.10 -8.39
C PHE A 314 -21.69 1.66 -8.82
N LEU A 315 -22.07 0.67 -8.00
CA LEU A 315 -21.92 -0.74 -8.34
C LEU A 315 -22.64 -1.11 -9.64
N ASN A 316 -23.88 -0.65 -9.80
CA ASN A 316 -24.67 -0.94 -10.99
C ASN A 316 -24.14 -0.23 -12.26
N ARG A 317 -23.77 1.05 -12.15
CA ARG A 317 -23.37 1.89 -13.29
C ARG A 317 -21.95 1.61 -13.79
N PHE A 318 -21.03 1.28 -12.89
CA PHE A 318 -19.60 1.19 -13.21
C PHE A 318 -19.01 -0.17 -12.84
N VAL A 319 -19.12 -0.60 -11.57
CA VAL A 319 -18.38 -1.78 -11.09
C VAL A 319 -18.81 -3.06 -11.79
N ASN A 320 -20.11 -3.34 -11.85
CA ASN A 320 -20.62 -4.59 -12.43
C ASN A 320 -20.32 -4.67 -13.94
N PRO A 321 -20.58 -3.64 -14.77
CA PRO A 321 -20.21 -3.67 -16.18
C PRO A 321 -18.69 -3.79 -16.41
N ILE A 322 -17.88 -3.09 -15.62
CA ILE A 322 -16.42 -3.12 -15.76
C ILE A 322 -15.89 -4.52 -15.41
N THR A 323 -16.28 -5.05 -14.25
CA THR A 323 -15.82 -6.37 -13.78
C THR A 323 -16.27 -7.48 -14.74
N ASN A 324 -17.51 -7.45 -15.24
CA ASN A 324 -18.01 -8.46 -16.16
C ASN A 324 -17.30 -8.45 -17.51
N GLY A 325 -16.83 -7.30 -17.98
CA GLY A 325 -16.09 -7.22 -19.23
C GLY A 325 -14.60 -7.53 -19.06
N GLN A 326 -14.09 -7.78 -17.85
CA GLN A 326 -12.67 -8.07 -17.58
C GLN A 326 -12.33 -9.56 -17.60
N CYS A 327 -13.32 -10.43 -17.43
CA CYS A 327 -13.10 -11.87 -17.44
C CYS A 327 -12.61 -12.37 -18.82
N SER A 328 -11.87 -13.47 -18.86
CA SER A 328 -11.41 -14.04 -20.13
C SER A 328 -12.56 -14.65 -20.95
N ASP A 329 -13.66 -15.01 -20.30
CA ASP A 329 -14.88 -15.55 -20.92
C ASP A 329 -15.89 -14.45 -21.34
N SER A 330 -15.53 -13.17 -21.17
CA SER A 330 -16.37 -12.04 -21.59
C SER A 330 -16.56 -11.99 -23.11
N THR A 331 -17.77 -11.70 -23.57
CA THR A 331 -18.03 -11.51 -25.01
C THR A 331 -17.45 -10.19 -25.52
N ALA A 332 -17.21 -10.07 -26.84
CA ALA A 332 -16.77 -8.82 -27.47
C ALA A 332 -17.69 -7.61 -27.14
N HIS A 333 -18.98 -7.86 -26.97
CA HIS A 333 -19.92 -6.85 -26.50
C HIS A 333 -19.62 -6.40 -25.06
N ASP A 334 -19.40 -7.34 -24.14
CA ASP A 334 -19.09 -7.05 -22.74
C ASP A 334 -17.77 -6.29 -22.60
N VAL A 335 -16.78 -6.61 -23.44
CA VAL A 335 -15.52 -5.86 -23.58
C VAL A 335 -15.79 -4.42 -23.97
N LYS A 336 -16.62 -4.19 -25.00
CA LYS A 336 -16.94 -2.85 -25.49
C LYS A 336 -17.66 -2.03 -24.40
N VAL A 337 -18.64 -2.63 -23.71
CA VAL A 337 -19.34 -1.98 -22.59
C VAL A 337 -18.38 -1.61 -21.47
N MET A 338 -17.48 -2.53 -21.07
CA MET A 338 -16.45 -2.24 -20.08
C MET A 338 -15.56 -1.06 -20.50
N LYS A 339 -14.99 -1.08 -21.72
CA LYS A 339 -14.13 -0.01 -22.23
C LYS A 339 -14.83 1.35 -22.16
N ARG A 340 -16.08 1.41 -22.63
CA ARG A 340 -16.90 2.64 -22.60
C ARG A 340 -17.16 3.12 -21.17
N ARG A 341 -17.54 2.24 -20.25
CA ARG A 341 -17.82 2.61 -18.85
C ARG A 341 -16.57 3.02 -18.08
N ALA A 342 -15.43 2.39 -18.35
CA ALA A 342 -14.15 2.79 -17.78
C ALA A 342 -13.75 4.19 -18.23
N HIS A 343 -13.88 4.50 -19.53
CA HIS A 343 -13.59 5.83 -20.06
C HIS A 343 -14.52 6.92 -19.47
N VAL A 344 -15.83 6.66 -19.42
CA VAL A 344 -16.80 7.58 -18.80
C VAL A 344 -16.46 7.83 -17.33
N LEU A 345 -16.11 6.78 -16.59
CA LEU A 345 -15.70 6.92 -15.20
C LEU A 345 -14.46 7.83 -15.11
N HIS A 346 -13.40 7.53 -15.86
CA HIS A 346 -12.17 8.32 -15.89
C HIS A 346 -12.44 9.81 -16.19
N GLU A 347 -13.25 10.11 -17.21
CA GLU A 347 -13.60 11.49 -17.58
C GLU A 347 -14.41 12.22 -16.49
N MET A 348 -15.31 11.53 -15.79
CA MET A 348 -16.02 12.10 -14.63
C MET A 348 -15.08 12.49 -13.48
N LEU A 349 -13.89 11.89 -13.44
CA LEU A 349 -12.95 12.00 -12.33
C LEU A 349 -11.78 12.92 -12.59
N ALA A 350 -11.50 13.23 -13.85
CA ALA A 350 -10.46 14.17 -14.26
C ALA A 350 -10.58 15.55 -13.56
N GLY A 351 -11.78 15.94 -13.12
CA GLY A 351 -12.01 17.17 -12.37
C GLY A 351 -11.61 17.12 -10.88
N CYS A 352 -11.51 15.93 -10.28
CA CYS A 352 -11.27 15.76 -8.84
C CYS A 352 -10.07 14.87 -8.50
N VAL A 353 -9.56 14.11 -9.46
CA VAL A 353 -8.39 13.24 -9.30
C VAL A 353 -7.33 13.61 -10.31
N GLN A 354 -6.13 13.92 -9.82
CA GLN A 354 -4.96 14.12 -10.67
C GLN A 354 -3.99 12.96 -10.46
N ARG A 355 -3.70 12.25 -11.54
CA ARG A 355 -2.72 11.17 -11.56
C ARG A 355 -1.47 11.56 -12.32
N LYS A 356 -0.32 11.14 -11.80
CA LYS A 356 0.98 11.23 -12.46
C LYS A 356 1.74 9.93 -12.20
N ASP A 357 2.10 9.24 -13.27
CA ASP A 357 2.86 8.01 -13.21
C ASP A 357 4.36 8.26 -13.01
N TYR A 358 5.10 7.19 -12.74
CA TYR A 358 6.55 7.25 -12.58
C TYR A 358 7.29 7.73 -13.86
N SER A 359 6.62 7.78 -15.01
CA SER A 359 7.14 8.40 -16.24
C SER A 359 7.49 9.89 -16.06
N ALA A 360 6.93 10.56 -15.04
CA ALA A 360 7.36 11.90 -14.65
C ALA A 360 8.75 11.91 -13.99
N LEU A 361 9.20 10.79 -13.40
CA LEU A 361 10.54 10.61 -12.81
C LEU A 361 11.60 10.20 -13.83
N THR A 362 11.25 9.47 -14.89
CA THR A 362 12.23 8.92 -15.86
C THR A 362 13.05 10.00 -16.57
N LYS A 363 12.60 11.26 -16.55
CA LYS A 363 13.35 12.42 -17.06
C LYS A 363 14.47 12.89 -16.13
N TYR A 364 14.42 12.50 -14.86
CA TYR A 364 15.29 13.04 -13.80
C TYR A 364 16.09 11.96 -13.06
N LEU A 365 15.70 10.70 -13.18
CA LEU A 365 16.35 9.56 -12.51
C LEU A 365 16.99 8.62 -13.54
N PRO A 366 18.05 7.89 -13.14
CA PRO A 366 18.60 6.78 -13.93
C PRO A 366 17.53 5.73 -14.28
N PRO A 367 17.77 4.80 -15.22
CA PRO A 367 16.80 3.77 -15.56
C PRO A 367 16.56 2.81 -14.38
N LYS A 368 15.30 2.38 -14.26
CA LYS A 368 14.86 1.28 -13.40
C LYS A 368 14.57 0.07 -14.27
N LEU A 369 15.11 -1.09 -13.93
CA LEU A 369 14.85 -2.35 -14.63
C LEU A 369 14.34 -3.38 -13.63
N GLU A 370 13.26 -4.06 -13.97
CA GLU A 370 12.56 -4.97 -13.07
C GLU A 370 12.42 -6.35 -13.68
N TYR A 371 13.10 -7.33 -13.08
CA TYR A 371 13.19 -8.70 -13.54
C TYR A 371 12.47 -9.63 -12.58
N VAL A 372 11.65 -10.51 -13.15
CA VAL A 372 10.97 -11.60 -12.46
C VAL A 372 11.75 -12.86 -12.76
N ILE A 373 12.33 -13.47 -11.74
CA ILE A 373 13.20 -14.64 -11.86
C ILE A 373 12.44 -15.85 -11.32
N SER A 374 12.19 -16.81 -12.20
CA SER A 374 11.59 -18.10 -11.84
C SER A 374 12.68 -19.03 -11.32
N VAL A 375 12.67 -19.27 -10.01
CA VAL A 375 13.67 -20.03 -9.26
C VAL A 375 13.17 -21.46 -9.08
N ARG A 376 14.02 -22.43 -9.45
CA ARG A 376 13.77 -23.86 -9.31
C ARG A 376 13.79 -24.27 -7.83
N LEU A 377 12.88 -25.17 -7.46
CA LEU A 377 12.88 -25.79 -6.13
C LEU A 377 13.98 -26.86 -6.03
N ALA A 378 14.55 -27.03 -4.84
CA ALA A 378 15.42 -28.16 -4.55
C ALA A 378 14.62 -29.48 -4.48
N PRO A 379 15.22 -30.65 -4.73
CA PRO A 379 14.51 -31.95 -4.67
C PRO A 379 13.76 -32.18 -3.35
N VAL A 380 14.39 -31.83 -2.22
CA VAL A 380 13.76 -31.95 -0.88
C VAL A 380 12.54 -31.03 -0.76
N GLN A 381 12.60 -29.82 -1.30
CA GLN A 381 11.46 -28.90 -1.32
C GLN A 381 10.30 -29.47 -2.14
N MET A 382 10.59 -30.09 -3.29
CA MET A 382 9.56 -30.71 -4.12
C MET A 382 8.86 -31.87 -3.39
N THR A 383 9.63 -32.76 -2.76
CA THR A 383 9.07 -33.89 -1.99
C THR A 383 8.21 -33.41 -0.83
N LEU A 384 8.68 -32.42 -0.05
CA LEU A 384 7.91 -31.84 1.05
C LEU A 384 6.61 -31.17 0.56
N TYR A 385 6.68 -30.45 -0.57
CA TYR A 385 5.54 -29.77 -1.15
C TYR A 385 4.47 -30.76 -1.64
N GLU A 386 4.88 -31.81 -2.36
CA GLU A 386 4.00 -32.89 -2.82
C GLU A 386 3.33 -33.58 -1.63
N LYS A 387 4.10 -33.91 -0.59
CA LYS A 387 3.58 -34.57 0.61
C LYS A 387 2.55 -33.72 1.34
N TYR A 388 2.78 -32.42 1.42
CA TYR A 388 1.83 -31.49 2.01
C TYR A 388 0.53 -31.46 1.20
N LEU A 389 0.60 -31.35 -0.12
CA LEU A 389 -0.57 -31.35 -0.99
C LEU A 389 -1.37 -32.65 -0.94
N GLU A 390 -0.71 -33.80 -0.86
CA GLU A 390 -1.37 -35.10 -0.66
C GLU A 390 -2.17 -35.12 0.66
N THR A 391 -1.58 -34.61 1.73
CA THR A 391 -2.21 -34.55 3.06
C THR A 391 -3.43 -33.62 3.04
N VAL A 392 -3.32 -32.46 2.39
CA VAL A 392 -4.43 -31.53 2.19
C VAL A 392 -5.54 -32.17 1.34
N GLY A 393 -5.17 -32.88 0.27
CA GLY A 393 -6.11 -33.58 -0.63
C GLY A 393 -6.85 -34.73 0.05
N GLN A 394 -6.17 -35.52 0.89
CA GLN A 394 -6.75 -36.66 1.63
C GLN A 394 -7.75 -36.24 2.70
N THR A 395 -7.61 -35.05 3.28
CA THR A 395 -8.58 -34.53 4.27
C THR A 395 -9.92 -34.10 3.64
N GLY A 396 -10.09 -34.20 2.32
CA GLY A 396 -11.35 -33.90 1.62
C GLY A 396 -11.84 -32.45 1.81
N THR A 397 -10.99 -31.57 2.35
CA THR A 397 -11.38 -30.24 2.85
C THR A 397 -11.04 -29.12 1.88
N VAL A 398 -10.87 -29.40 0.59
CA VAL A 398 -11.05 -28.37 -0.46
C VAL A 398 -12.55 -28.08 -0.61
N SER A 399 -13.23 -27.84 0.52
CA SER A 399 -14.60 -27.36 0.53
C SER A 399 -14.56 -25.88 0.19
N ALA A 400 -15.53 -25.43 -0.61
CA ALA A 400 -15.62 -24.09 -1.19
C ALA A 400 -15.56 -22.90 -0.20
N LYS A 401 -15.48 -23.14 1.11
CA LYS A 401 -15.28 -22.13 2.15
C LYS A 401 -13.79 -22.00 2.45
N GLY A 402 -13.11 -21.09 1.76
CA GLY A 402 -11.66 -20.82 1.81
C GLY A 402 -11.04 -20.38 3.14
N GLY A 403 -11.51 -20.89 4.28
CA GLY A 403 -10.93 -20.64 5.61
C GLY A 403 -9.54 -21.26 5.82
N ARG A 404 -9.17 -22.32 5.08
CA ARG A 404 -7.83 -22.94 5.16
C ARG A 404 -6.78 -22.38 4.21
N LEU A 405 -7.16 -21.65 3.16
CA LEU A 405 -6.22 -21.17 2.14
C LEU A 405 -5.02 -20.40 2.72
N PHE A 406 -5.27 -19.55 3.72
CA PHE A 406 -4.20 -18.77 4.35
C PHE A 406 -3.27 -19.62 5.22
N GLN A 407 -3.80 -20.66 5.87
CA GLN A 407 -3.01 -21.62 6.63
C GLN A 407 -2.11 -22.43 5.68
N ASP A 408 -2.67 -22.89 4.57
CA ASP A 408 -1.95 -23.64 3.55
C ASP A 408 -0.86 -22.79 2.91
N TYR A 409 -1.18 -21.53 2.56
CA TYR A 409 -0.18 -20.56 2.08
C TYR A 409 0.96 -20.36 3.09
N GLN A 410 0.65 -20.21 4.38
CA GLN A 410 1.66 -20.05 5.42
C GLN A 410 2.54 -21.31 5.57
N ALA A 411 2.00 -22.52 5.41
CA ALA A 411 2.80 -23.73 5.47
C ALA A 411 3.68 -23.90 4.23
N LEU A 412 3.08 -23.78 3.04
CA LEU A 412 3.78 -23.93 1.77
C LEU A 412 4.86 -22.85 1.57
N SER A 413 4.62 -21.62 2.06
CA SER A 413 5.62 -20.55 1.98
C SER A 413 6.88 -20.80 2.77
N LYS A 414 6.80 -21.57 3.86
CA LYS A 414 7.98 -22.03 4.59
C LYS A 414 8.79 -23.00 3.74
N ILE A 415 8.12 -23.94 3.06
CA ILE A 415 8.75 -24.96 2.22
C ILE A 415 9.52 -24.33 1.05
N TRP A 416 8.89 -23.48 0.25
CA TRP A 416 9.55 -22.89 -0.92
C TRP A 416 10.58 -21.80 -0.56
N THR A 417 10.51 -21.23 0.65
CA THR A 417 11.56 -20.34 1.16
C THR A 417 12.82 -21.13 1.46
N HIS A 418 12.74 -22.08 2.38
CA HIS A 418 13.79 -23.03 2.72
C HIS A 418 13.22 -24.07 3.69
N PRO A 419 13.49 -25.37 3.52
CA PRO A 419 12.89 -26.42 4.36
C PRO A 419 13.06 -26.20 5.88
N TRP A 420 14.24 -25.74 6.30
CA TRP A 420 14.54 -25.43 7.72
C TRP A 420 13.62 -24.38 8.36
N VAL A 421 12.93 -23.56 7.57
CA VAL A 421 11.95 -22.59 8.09
C VAL A 421 10.80 -23.29 8.83
N LEU A 422 10.48 -24.53 8.47
CA LEU A 422 9.53 -25.35 9.22
C LEU A 422 10.00 -25.57 10.67
N LYS A 423 11.26 -25.98 10.84
CA LYS A 423 11.89 -26.16 12.15
C LYS A 423 12.01 -24.85 12.93
N LEU A 424 12.43 -23.76 12.28
CA LEU A 424 12.47 -22.43 12.91
C LEU A 424 11.09 -21.98 13.41
N SER A 425 10.03 -22.27 12.64
CA SER A 425 8.66 -21.96 13.04
C SER A 425 8.22 -22.77 14.27
N GLU A 426 8.60 -24.04 14.36
CA GLU A 426 8.33 -24.89 15.54
C GLU A 426 9.05 -24.32 16.78
N ILE A 427 10.37 -24.08 16.68
CA ILE A 427 11.18 -23.53 17.78
C ILE A 427 10.60 -22.21 18.30
N LYS A 428 10.17 -21.32 17.40
CA LYS A 428 9.53 -20.05 17.80
C LYS A 428 8.18 -20.24 18.48
N GLN A 429 7.39 -21.22 18.04
CA GLN A 429 6.12 -21.55 18.69
C GLN A 429 6.36 -22.12 20.10
N GLU A 430 7.32 -23.02 20.26
CA GLU A 430 7.69 -23.56 21.56
C GLU A 430 8.23 -22.48 22.51
N ALA A 431 9.09 -21.58 22.01
CA ALA A 431 9.62 -20.48 22.79
C ALA A 431 8.50 -19.52 23.25
N LYS A 432 7.51 -19.26 22.39
CA LYS A 432 6.36 -18.44 22.75
C LYS A 432 5.50 -19.10 23.82
N VAL A 433 5.20 -20.39 23.67
CA VAL A 433 4.43 -21.14 24.69
C VAL A 433 5.13 -21.15 26.03
N LYS A 434 6.46 -21.35 26.05
CA LYS A 434 7.25 -21.26 27.28
C LYS A 434 7.15 -19.88 27.92
N TYR A 435 7.28 -18.81 27.13
CA TYR A 435 7.19 -17.44 27.62
C TYR A 435 5.80 -17.11 28.20
N ASP A 436 4.74 -17.51 27.50
CA ASP A 436 3.35 -17.34 27.97
C ASP A 436 3.12 -18.13 29.29
N ASP A 437 3.68 -19.34 29.44
CA ASP A 437 3.61 -20.13 30.68
C ASP A 437 4.35 -19.45 31.86
N TYR A 438 5.43 -18.69 31.60
CA TYR A 438 6.15 -17.93 32.64
C TYR A 438 5.40 -16.66 33.08
N GLU A 439 4.77 -15.92 32.15
CA GLU A 439 3.95 -14.74 32.51
C GLU A 439 2.72 -15.13 33.34
N ASP A 440 2.09 -16.28 33.04
CA ASP A 440 0.99 -16.83 33.84
C ASP A 440 1.44 -17.26 35.26
N GLU A 441 2.67 -17.74 35.44
CA GLU A 441 3.23 -18.08 36.77
C GLU A 441 3.60 -16.84 37.60
N ASP A 442 4.08 -15.75 36.96
CA ASP A 442 4.40 -14.49 37.64
C ASP A 442 3.13 -13.69 38.04
N GLU A 443 2.05 -13.75 37.26
CA GLU A 443 0.76 -13.13 37.63
C GLU A 443 0.10 -13.84 38.83
N GLU A 444 0.27 -15.16 39.00
CA GLU A 444 -0.25 -15.90 40.17
C GLU A 444 0.53 -15.60 41.48
N LEU A 445 1.78 -15.12 41.38
CA LEU A 445 2.62 -14.75 42.54
C LEU A 445 2.50 -13.28 42.95
N SER A 446 1.98 -12.40 42.09
CA SER A 446 1.82 -10.96 42.37
C SER A 446 0.49 -10.55 43.01
N ASN A 447 -0.44 -11.48 43.26
CA ASN A 447 -1.80 -11.15 43.70
C ASN A 447 -2.00 -11.07 45.23
N ASP A 448 -0.92 -10.99 46.00
CA ASP A 448 -0.99 -10.85 47.46
C ASP A 448 -0.03 -9.77 47.99
N SER A 449 -0.13 -8.54 47.46
CA SER A 449 -0.05 -7.29 48.24
C SER A 449 0.02 -6.02 47.38
N PHE A 450 -0.69 -5.00 47.86
CA PHE A 450 -0.57 -3.56 47.54
C PHE A 450 -1.43 -2.96 46.41
N ILE A 451 -2.44 -2.22 46.86
CA ILE A 451 -3.08 -1.10 46.17
C ILE A 451 -2.05 0.03 46.08
N ASP A 452 -1.62 0.43 44.88
CA ASP A 452 -1.14 1.80 44.64
C ASP A 452 -1.35 2.25 43.17
N ASP A 453 -1.71 3.51 43.06
CA ASP A 453 -2.12 4.28 41.89
C ASP A 453 -0.89 4.81 41.15
N SER A 454 -0.45 4.11 40.10
CA SER A 454 0.40 4.70 39.06
C SER A 454 0.37 3.86 37.78
N THR A 455 -0.23 4.42 36.73
CA THR A 455 -0.26 3.79 35.39
C THR A 455 0.97 4.21 34.61
N SER A 456 2.03 3.42 34.70
CA SER A 456 3.18 3.47 33.78
C SER A 456 2.85 2.72 32.50
N GLU A 457 2.84 3.44 31.38
CA GLU A 457 2.70 2.90 30.03
C GLU A 457 3.96 2.10 29.63
N SER A 458 3.84 0.78 29.57
CA SER A 458 4.70 -0.08 28.74
C SER A 458 3.92 -0.47 27.48
N SER A 459 4.28 0.14 26.36
CA SER A 459 3.70 -0.12 25.05
C SER A 459 4.36 -1.34 24.41
N SER A 460 3.74 -2.51 24.53
CA SER A 460 4.00 -3.70 23.71
C SER A 460 2.71 -4.17 23.06
N SER A 461 2.18 -3.37 22.13
CA SER A 461 1.08 -3.82 21.25
C SER A 461 1.67 -4.46 20.00
N VAL A 462 1.72 -5.79 20.00
CA VAL A 462 1.71 -6.57 18.76
C VAL A 462 0.34 -6.34 18.13
N ASP A 463 0.31 -5.57 17.04
CA ASP A 463 -0.88 -5.37 16.21
C ASP A 463 -1.28 -6.67 15.51
N ASP A 464 -2.08 -7.50 16.17
CA ASP A 464 -2.82 -8.60 15.54
C ASP A 464 -4.25 -8.14 15.27
N ASN A 465 -4.42 -7.30 14.23
CA ASN A 465 -5.75 -7.01 13.68
C ASN A 465 -6.14 -8.15 12.73
N SER A 466 -6.54 -9.29 13.29
CA SER A 466 -7.43 -10.24 12.63
C SER A 466 -8.87 -9.91 13.04
N ASP A 467 -9.49 -8.96 12.33
CA ASP A 467 -10.95 -8.78 12.35
C ASP A 467 -11.60 -10.03 11.72
N ASP A 468 -11.93 -11.04 12.53
CA ASP A 468 -12.81 -12.15 12.15
C ASP A 468 -13.66 -12.55 13.38
N ASP A 469 -14.70 -11.77 13.71
CA ASP A 469 -15.90 -12.33 14.33
C ASP A 469 -17.14 -11.44 14.12
N ILE A 470 -17.99 -11.82 13.15
CA ILE A 470 -19.37 -11.35 13.06
C ILE A 470 -20.26 -12.60 13.16
N SER A 471 -20.82 -12.81 14.35
CA SER A 471 -21.87 -13.80 14.57
C SER A 471 -23.17 -13.32 13.92
N LEU A 472 -23.65 -14.07 12.92
CA LEU A 472 -25.00 -13.95 12.38
C LEU A 472 -26.00 -14.43 13.44
N LYS A 473 -26.93 -13.54 13.84
CA LYS A 473 -28.12 -13.89 14.61
C LYS A 473 -29.28 -14.06 13.64
N ASP A 474 -29.71 -15.30 13.43
CA ASP A 474 -31.06 -15.56 12.95
C ASP A 474 -32.04 -15.48 14.12
N SER A 475 -33.11 -14.73 13.87
CA SER A 475 -34.27 -14.56 14.73
C SER A 475 -35.23 -15.73 14.53
N ASP A 476 -35.59 -16.42 15.61
CA ASP A 476 -36.92 -17.00 15.76
C ASP A 476 -37.36 -16.98 17.24
N SER A 477 -38.67 -16.90 17.39
CA SER A 477 -39.48 -16.38 18.49
C SER A 477 -39.61 -17.24 19.77
N ASP A 478 -39.90 -16.53 20.87
CA ASP A 478 -40.69 -16.89 22.07
C ASP A 478 -40.38 -18.18 22.86
N ASN A 479 -39.93 -18.05 24.11
CA ASN A 479 -40.82 -18.02 25.29
C ASN A 479 -40.05 -17.78 26.61
N SER A 480 -40.75 -17.19 27.56
CA SER A 480 -40.38 -16.80 28.93
C SER A 480 -39.80 -17.90 29.84
N GLY A 481 -38.93 -17.53 30.80
CA GLY A 481 -38.56 -18.45 31.89
C GLY A 481 -37.38 -18.05 32.78
N LYS A 482 -37.69 -17.64 34.02
CA LYS A 482 -36.84 -17.30 35.18
C LYS A 482 -35.54 -18.12 35.41
N ARG A 483 -34.50 -17.38 35.84
CA ARG A 483 -33.52 -17.66 36.93
C ARG A 483 -33.30 -19.13 37.36
N THR A 484 -32.04 -19.57 37.34
CA THR A 484 -31.33 -20.10 38.52
C THR A 484 -29.82 -20.16 38.30
N LYS A 485 -29.06 -19.67 39.30
CA LYS A 485 -27.64 -19.92 39.49
C LYS A 485 -27.45 -21.43 39.69
N ASN A 486 -26.52 -22.05 38.98
CA ASN A 486 -25.88 -23.28 39.45
C ASN A 486 -24.41 -23.31 39.04
N THR A 487 -23.57 -23.25 40.08
CA THR A 487 -22.16 -23.62 40.12
C THR A 487 -21.97 -25.02 39.53
N ARG A 488 -21.13 -25.13 38.49
CA ARG A 488 -20.58 -26.42 38.07
C ARG A 488 -19.08 -26.26 37.88
N ALA A 489 -18.35 -26.85 38.81
CA ALA A 489 -16.91 -27.09 38.72
C ALA A 489 -16.57 -27.66 37.34
N LYS A 490 -15.75 -26.92 36.58
CA LYS A 490 -15.11 -27.45 35.38
C LYS A 490 -13.87 -28.21 35.85
N THR A 491 -13.98 -29.52 35.82
CA THR A 491 -12.84 -30.42 35.65
C THR A 491 -12.05 -29.92 34.44
N LYS A 492 -10.86 -29.35 34.66
CA LYS A 492 -9.88 -29.11 33.59
C LYS A 492 -9.43 -30.48 33.09
N GLU A 493 -10.12 -31.03 32.09
CA GLU A 493 -9.51 -32.05 31.24
C GLU A 493 -8.33 -31.36 30.53
N LYS A 494 -7.13 -31.53 31.11
CA LYS A 494 -5.88 -31.38 30.38
C LYS A 494 -5.96 -32.37 29.22
N LYS A 495 -6.31 -31.89 28.02
CA LYS A 495 -5.91 -32.56 26.78
C LYS A 495 -4.38 -32.55 26.77
N LYS A 496 -3.78 -33.59 27.33
CA LYS A 496 -2.39 -33.97 27.01
C LYS A 496 -2.36 -34.12 25.49
N LYS A 497 -1.76 -33.17 24.78
CA LYS A 497 -1.28 -33.42 23.42
C LYS A 497 -0.40 -34.68 23.51
N ASN A 498 -0.76 -35.71 22.74
CA ASN A 498 0.07 -36.89 22.64
C ASN A 498 1.47 -36.47 22.20
N LYS A 499 2.48 -36.91 22.95
CA LYS A 499 3.90 -36.59 22.78
C LYS A 499 4.54 -37.35 21.61
N ASN A 500 3.74 -37.82 20.64
CA ASN A 500 4.13 -38.84 19.65
C ASN A 500 3.63 -38.60 18.22
N ASP A 501 3.05 -37.44 17.88
CA ASP A 501 2.94 -37.06 16.47
C ASP A 501 4.26 -36.41 16.08
N SER A 502 5.24 -37.22 15.63
CA SER A 502 6.41 -36.69 14.93
C SER A 502 5.88 -35.82 13.79
N GLU A 503 6.28 -34.55 13.72
CA GLU A 503 5.75 -33.64 12.69
C GLU A 503 5.97 -34.25 11.30
N TRP A 504 4.98 -34.10 10.40
CA TRP A 504 4.94 -34.78 9.09
C TRP A 504 6.17 -34.54 8.19
N TRP A 505 6.96 -33.50 8.50
CA TRP A 505 8.17 -33.11 7.79
C TRP A 505 9.46 -33.54 8.50
N ALA A 506 9.40 -33.99 9.76
CA ALA A 506 10.58 -34.28 10.59
C ALA A 506 11.46 -35.40 10.02
N GLU A 507 10.88 -36.35 9.29
CA GLU A 507 11.60 -37.44 8.62
C GLU A 507 12.49 -36.95 7.46
N TYR A 508 12.21 -35.76 6.92
CA TYR A 508 12.87 -35.19 5.74
C TYR A 508 13.91 -34.13 6.09
N LEU A 509 14.03 -33.73 7.36
CA LEU A 509 14.96 -32.70 7.82
C LEU A 509 15.85 -33.20 8.94
N LYS A 510 17.17 -33.14 8.71
CA LYS A 510 18.19 -33.46 9.70
C LYS A 510 18.76 -32.17 10.29
N GLU A 511 19.30 -32.24 11.50
CA GLU A 511 19.95 -31.07 12.14
C GLU A 511 21.12 -30.51 11.30
N GLU A 512 21.79 -31.35 10.52
CA GLU A 512 22.86 -30.96 9.58
C GLU A 512 22.37 -30.04 8.45
N ASP A 513 21.06 -30.09 8.13
CA ASP A 513 20.45 -29.30 7.06
C ASP A 513 20.27 -27.82 7.44
N LYS A 514 20.48 -27.45 8.71
CA LYS A 514 20.39 -26.08 9.23
C LYS A 514 21.26 -25.08 8.46
N HIS A 515 22.45 -25.50 8.04
CA HIS A 515 23.46 -24.62 7.44
C HIS A 515 23.69 -24.88 5.94
N ARG A 516 22.80 -25.63 5.28
CA ARG A 516 22.94 -26.01 3.87
C ARG A 516 22.15 -25.08 2.94
N LEU A 517 22.85 -24.15 2.28
CA LEU A 517 22.25 -23.23 1.32
C LEU A 517 21.61 -23.95 0.11
N GLU A 518 22.19 -25.08 -0.31
CA GLU A 518 21.76 -25.88 -1.47
C GLU A 518 20.34 -26.44 -1.35
N LEU A 519 19.74 -26.41 -0.16
CA LEU A 519 18.37 -26.88 0.06
C LEU A 519 17.30 -25.85 -0.34
N SER A 520 17.71 -24.66 -0.76
CA SER A 520 16.83 -23.65 -1.35
C SER A 520 17.50 -22.93 -2.51
N GLY A 521 16.86 -23.00 -3.68
CA GLY A 521 17.28 -22.20 -4.83
C GLY A 521 17.20 -20.70 -4.56
N LYS A 522 16.20 -20.23 -3.79
CA LYS A 522 16.05 -18.80 -3.47
C LYS A 522 17.20 -18.27 -2.62
N LEU A 523 17.58 -19.01 -1.57
CA LEU A 523 18.70 -18.60 -0.71
C LEU A 523 20.04 -18.75 -1.42
N SER A 524 20.24 -19.84 -2.16
CA SER A 524 21.45 -20.03 -2.98
C SER A 524 21.65 -18.87 -3.95
N LEU A 525 20.60 -18.48 -4.68
CA LEU A 525 20.64 -17.35 -5.61
C LEU A 525 20.84 -16.02 -4.88
N LEU A 526 20.21 -15.79 -3.73
CA LEU A 526 20.40 -14.58 -2.92
C LEU A 526 21.87 -14.40 -2.53
N PHE A 527 22.50 -15.42 -1.93
CA PHE A 527 23.89 -15.32 -1.49
C PHE A 527 24.87 -15.21 -2.66
N LYS A 528 24.56 -15.83 -3.81
CA LYS A 528 25.33 -15.62 -5.04
C LYS A 528 25.25 -14.18 -5.52
N ILE A 529 24.07 -13.57 -5.52
CA ILE A 529 23.90 -12.15 -5.85
C ILE A 529 24.71 -11.28 -4.89
N LEU A 530 24.66 -11.54 -3.58
CA LEU A 530 25.40 -10.76 -2.59
C LEU A 530 26.91 -10.80 -2.86
N SER A 531 27.46 -11.99 -3.13
CA SER A 531 28.88 -12.16 -3.49
C SER A 531 29.25 -11.36 -4.75
N MET A 532 28.44 -11.41 -5.80
CA MET A 532 28.72 -10.66 -7.03
C MET A 532 28.55 -9.15 -6.86
N CYS A 533 27.59 -8.71 -6.05
CA CYS A 533 27.38 -7.29 -5.75
C CYS A 533 28.56 -6.72 -4.95
N GLU A 534 29.12 -7.51 -4.05
CA GLU A 534 30.31 -7.15 -3.28
C GLU A 534 31.53 -6.93 -4.17
N GLU A 535 31.76 -7.81 -5.15
CA GLU A 535 32.84 -7.64 -6.13
C GLU A 535 32.68 -6.35 -6.96
N ILE A 536 31.44 -5.94 -7.22
CA ILE A 536 31.11 -4.70 -7.95
C ILE A 536 31.14 -3.46 -7.03
N GLY A 537 30.97 -3.63 -5.72
CA GLY A 537 30.77 -2.53 -4.76
C GLY A 537 29.34 -1.95 -4.78
N ASP A 538 28.36 -2.77 -5.12
CA ASP A 538 26.94 -2.42 -5.15
C ASP A 538 26.24 -2.77 -3.83
N LYS A 539 25.37 -1.88 -3.35
CA LYS A 539 24.60 -2.09 -2.12
C LYS A 539 23.22 -2.70 -2.44
N VAL A 540 22.81 -3.68 -1.63
CA VAL A 540 21.62 -4.52 -1.88
C VAL A 540 20.55 -4.31 -0.81
N LEU A 541 19.30 -4.14 -1.24
CA LEU A 541 18.12 -4.24 -0.38
C LEU A 541 17.44 -5.59 -0.57
N VAL A 542 16.98 -6.20 0.52
CA VAL A 542 16.17 -7.42 0.47
C VAL A 542 14.86 -7.17 1.22
N PHE A 543 13.74 -7.36 0.53
CA PHE A 543 12.40 -7.22 1.10
C PHE A 543 11.72 -8.59 1.21
N SER A 544 11.22 -8.91 2.39
CA SER A 544 10.36 -10.09 2.61
C SER A 544 9.17 -9.75 3.49
N GLN A 545 8.03 -10.41 3.24
CA GLN A 545 6.84 -10.28 4.08
C GLN A 545 6.91 -11.15 5.34
N SER A 546 7.77 -12.16 5.33
CA SER A 546 7.91 -13.16 6.38
C SER A 546 9.10 -12.82 7.27
N LEU A 547 8.85 -12.62 8.57
CA LEU A 547 9.95 -12.43 9.52
C LEU A 547 10.84 -13.68 9.57
N LEU A 548 10.26 -14.89 9.41
CA LEU A 548 11.02 -16.14 9.37
C LEU A 548 12.01 -16.18 8.20
N SER A 549 11.64 -15.59 7.04
CA SER A 549 12.55 -15.48 5.90
C SER A 549 13.70 -14.52 6.19
N LEU A 550 13.46 -13.44 6.96
CA LEU A 550 14.52 -12.55 7.40
C LEU A 550 15.43 -13.21 8.45
N ASP A 551 14.84 -13.96 9.39
CA ASP A 551 15.57 -14.67 10.44
C ASP A 551 16.51 -15.71 9.83
N ILE A 552 16.05 -16.51 8.87
CA ILE A 552 16.91 -17.51 8.23
C ILE A 552 18.03 -16.85 7.42
N ILE A 553 17.79 -15.71 6.76
CA ILE A 553 18.85 -14.95 6.09
C ILE A 553 19.89 -14.48 7.11
N GLU A 554 19.48 -13.95 8.28
CA GLU A 554 20.40 -13.59 9.37
C GLU A 554 21.17 -14.79 9.91
N ASP A 555 20.53 -15.94 10.12
CA ASP A 555 21.19 -17.16 10.60
C ASP A 555 22.29 -17.63 9.65
N PHE A 556 22.06 -17.54 8.33
CA PHE A 556 23.09 -17.84 7.33
C PHE A 556 24.21 -16.81 7.31
N LEU A 557 23.91 -15.51 7.45
CA LEU A 557 24.94 -14.46 7.54
C LEU A 557 25.82 -14.67 8.77
N ASP A 558 25.23 -14.95 9.93
CA ASP A 558 25.95 -15.24 11.19
C ASP A 558 26.80 -16.53 11.07
N THR A 559 26.28 -17.56 10.39
CA THR A 559 27.04 -18.78 10.13
C THR A 559 28.29 -18.50 9.28
N ILE A 560 28.16 -17.68 8.23
CA ILE A 560 29.27 -17.30 7.36
C ILE A 560 30.29 -16.47 8.15
N ASP A 561 29.82 -15.51 8.95
CA ASP A 561 30.68 -14.66 9.78
C ASP A 561 31.48 -15.49 10.79
N LYS A 562 30.85 -16.44 11.48
CA LYS A 562 31.51 -17.34 12.43
C LYS A 562 32.60 -18.18 11.78
N LYS A 563 32.30 -18.80 10.63
CA LYS A 563 33.31 -19.56 9.86
C LYS A 563 34.49 -18.68 9.47
N TRP A 564 34.23 -17.45 9.04
CA TRP A 564 35.29 -16.52 8.71
C TRP A 564 36.13 -16.09 9.92
N GLN A 565 35.49 -15.85 11.07
CA GLN A 565 36.19 -15.52 12.32
C GLN A 565 37.09 -16.66 12.78
N GLU A 566 36.61 -17.91 12.70
CA GLU A 566 37.39 -19.11 13.02
C GLU A 566 38.62 -19.25 12.11
N GLU A 567 38.45 -19.08 10.78
CA GLU A 567 39.54 -19.11 9.79
C GLU A 567 40.50 -17.92 9.91
N SER A 568 40.07 -16.82 10.52
CA SER A 568 40.84 -15.57 10.64
C SER A 568 41.49 -15.39 12.01
N ASN A 569 41.29 -16.32 12.96
CA ASN A 569 41.94 -16.27 14.28
C ASN A 569 43.47 -16.33 14.21
N GLU A 570 44.05 -16.79 13.10
CA GLU A 570 45.50 -16.83 12.86
C GLU A 570 46.05 -15.57 12.15
N LYS A 571 45.20 -14.60 11.77
CA LYS A 571 45.58 -13.39 11.00
C LYS A 571 45.71 -12.14 11.88
N SER A 572 46.60 -11.22 11.49
CA SER A 572 46.84 -9.95 12.19
C SER A 572 45.64 -8.98 12.13
N GLU A 573 45.53 -8.02 13.06
CA GLU A 573 44.44 -7.03 13.06
C GLU A 573 44.42 -6.14 11.80
N GLU A 574 45.59 -5.83 11.22
CA GLU A 574 45.68 -5.10 9.94
C GLU A 574 45.20 -5.92 8.75
N GLU A 575 45.41 -7.25 8.74
CA GLU A 575 44.85 -8.15 7.72
C GLU A 575 43.34 -8.29 7.87
N LYS A 576 42.81 -8.33 9.10
CA LYS A 576 41.37 -8.35 9.37
C LYS A 576 40.68 -7.06 8.91
N LEU A 577 41.32 -5.90 9.11
CA LEU A 577 40.80 -4.60 8.66
C LEU A 577 40.81 -4.44 7.13
N ASN A 578 41.77 -5.08 6.45
CA ASN A 578 41.90 -5.07 4.99
C ASN A 578 41.09 -6.17 4.26
N THR A 579 40.45 -7.10 5.00
CA THR A 579 39.64 -8.16 4.39
C THR A 579 38.20 -7.67 4.17
N PHE A 580 38.02 -6.86 3.12
CA PHE A 580 36.70 -6.50 2.64
C PHE A 580 35.94 -7.74 2.18
N GLY A 581 34.68 -7.90 2.60
CA GLY A 581 33.76 -8.83 1.95
C GLY A 581 33.44 -10.16 2.65
N LYS A 582 34.28 -10.64 3.56
CA LYS A 582 34.12 -12.00 4.11
C LYS A 582 33.43 -12.09 5.46
N SER A 583 33.35 -10.99 6.21
CA SER A 583 32.59 -10.90 7.46
C SER A 583 31.14 -10.44 7.21
N TRP A 584 30.21 -10.75 8.10
CA TRP A 584 28.84 -10.24 8.07
C TRP A 584 28.40 -9.80 9.47
N THR A 585 28.87 -8.63 9.93
CA THR A 585 28.51 -8.09 11.25
C THR A 585 27.24 -7.22 11.18
N LYS A 586 26.26 -7.52 12.04
CA LYS A 586 25.02 -6.73 12.17
C LYS A 586 25.30 -5.30 12.64
N GLY A 587 24.71 -4.32 11.97
CA GLY A 587 24.89 -2.89 12.26
C GLY A 587 26.13 -2.25 11.63
N ALA A 588 26.96 -3.04 10.93
CA ALA A 588 28.11 -2.55 10.17
C ALA A 588 28.06 -3.01 8.72
N ASP A 589 28.03 -4.33 8.50
CA ASP A 589 27.98 -4.94 7.17
C ASP A 589 26.55 -5.06 6.63
N TYR A 590 25.61 -5.39 7.52
CA TYR A 590 24.20 -5.49 7.19
C TYR A 590 23.29 -4.91 8.27
N PHE A 591 22.11 -4.43 7.86
CA PHE A 591 21.10 -3.85 8.74
C PHE A 591 19.76 -4.60 8.61
N ARG A 592 19.05 -4.78 9.73
CA ARG A 592 17.71 -5.39 9.76
C ARG A 592 16.67 -4.41 10.26
N MET A 593 15.68 -4.11 9.44
CA MET A 593 14.54 -3.28 9.83
C MET A 593 13.23 -4.08 9.83
N ASP A 594 12.59 -4.15 10.99
CA ASP A 594 11.26 -4.71 11.18
C ASP A 594 10.40 -3.82 12.11
N GLY A 595 9.25 -4.34 12.54
CA GLY A 595 8.30 -3.62 13.37
C GLY A 595 8.85 -3.21 14.75
N SER A 596 9.84 -3.95 15.27
CA SER A 596 10.44 -3.70 16.59
C SER A 596 11.49 -2.59 16.59
N THR A 597 12.04 -2.24 15.42
CA THR A 597 13.07 -1.21 15.30
C THR A 597 12.50 0.18 15.62
N SER A 598 13.15 0.92 16.53
CA SER A 598 12.74 2.29 16.86
C SER A 598 12.93 3.26 15.69
N VAL A 599 12.11 4.33 15.64
CA VAL A 599 12.17 5.32 14.55
C VAL A 599 13.54 6.00 14.47
N ALA A 600 14.15 6.34 15.61
CA ALA A 600 15.48 6.96 15.65
C ALA A 600 16.56 6.05 15.06
N LEU A 601 16.51 4.75 15.39
CA LEU A 601 17.47 3.77 14.89
C LEU A 601 17.31 3.54 13.37
N ARG A 602 16.06 3.50 12.88
CA ARG A 602 15.76 3.42 11.45
C ARG A 602 16.39 4.57 10.66
N GLN A 603 16.30 5.80 11.18
CA GLN A 603 16.88 6.96 10.53
C GLN A 603 18.42 6.89 10.53
N SER A 604 19.02 6.57 11.68
CA SER A 604 20.48 6.41 11.79
C SER A 604 21.01 5.35 10.82
N TRP A 605 20.40 4.16 10.77
CA TRP A 605 20.84 3.12 9.83
C TRP A 605 20.66 3.51 8.37
N ALA A 606 19.59 4.24 8.03
CA ALA A 606 19.40 4.74 6.67
C ALA A 606 20.48 5.75 6.27
N GLU A 607 20.89 6.64 7.18
CA GLU A 607 21.98 7.59 6.96
C GLU A 607 23.31 6.86 6.74
N HIS A 608 23.68 5.92 7.61
CA HIS A 608 24.90 5.10 7.47
C HIS A 608 24.92 4.26 6.19
N PHE A 609 23.77 3.71 5.79
CA PHE A 609 23.67 2.91 4.58
C PHE A 609 23.73 3.75 3.30
N ASN A 610 23.16 4.96 3.31
CA ASN A 610 23.17 5.87 2.16
C ASN A 610 24.51 6.56 1.94
N ASP A 611 25.39 6.59 2.95
CA ASP A 611 26.71 7.19 2.85
C ASP A 611 27.54 6.49 1.74
N PRO A 612 27.96 7.22 0.67
CA PRO A 612 28.79 6.65 -0.38
C PRO A 612 30.20 6.27 0.08
N GLU A 613 30.70 6.84 1.18
CA GLU A 613 32.03 6.53 1.73
C GLU A 613 32.00 5.25 2.60
N ASN A 614 30.81 4.83 3.04
CA ASN A 614 30.63 3.60 3.79
C ASN A 614 30.51 2.39 2.86
N TYR A 615 31.66 1.84 2.46
CA TYR A 615 31.74 0.62 1.66
C TYR A 615 31.35 -0.65 2.44
N ARG A 616 31.46 -0.62 3.77
CA ARG A 616 31.17 -1.78 4.63
C ARG A 616 29.68 -2.13 4.63
N ALA A 617 28.81 -1.12 4.62
CA ALA A 617 27.37 -1.26 4.55
C ALA A 617 26.91 -1.84 3.20
N ARG A 618 26.80 -3.16 3.10
CA ARG A 618 26.49 -3.90 1.85
C ARG A 618 25.03 -4.30 1.73
N LEU A 619 24.39 -4.67 2.84
CA LEU A 619 23.06 -5.28 2.82
C LEU A 619 22.08 -4.59 3.78
N PHE A 620 20.86 -4.35 3.31
CA PHE A 620 19.75 -3.95 4.17
C PHE A 620 18.57 -4.91 3.99
N ILE A 621 18.27 -5.71 5.00
CA ILE A 621 17.11 -6.62 5.02
C ILE A 621 15.93 -5.94 5.72
N ILE A 622 14.78 -5.95 5.06
CA ILE A 622 13.63 -5.13 5.44
C ILE A 622 12.36 -5.97 5.38
N SER A 623 11.58 -5.98 6.46
CA SER A 623 10.21 -6.50 6.38
C SER A 623 9.37 -5.59 5.50
N THR A 624 8.68 -6.10 4.49
CA THR A 624 7.91 -5.28 3.52
C THR A 624 6.92 -4.34 4.21
N LYS A 625 6.31 -4.76 5.33
CA LYS A 625 5.42 -3.90 6.14
C LYS A 625 6.17 -2.76 6.83
N ALA A 626 7.37 -3.03 7.36
CA ALA A 626 8.27 -2.01 7.90
C ALA A 626 8.95 -1.19 6.78
N GLY A 627 9.06 -1.71 5.56
CA GLY A 627 9.51 -0.96 4.38
C GLY A 627 8.48 0.06 3.88
N GLY A 628 7.21 -0.08 4.27
CA GLY A 628 6.15 0.91 4.00
C GLY A 628 6.36 2.25 4.71
N LEU A 629 7.21 2.28 5.73
CA LEU A 629 7.60 3.47 6.49
C LEU A 629 8.44 4.40 5.59
N GLY A 630 8.18 5.70 5.61
CA GLY A 630 8.66 6.71 4.65
C GLY A 630 10.18 6.95 4.48
N ILE A 631 11.04 5.94 4.55
CA ILE A 631 12.50 6.03 4.57
C ILE A 631 13.07 6.07 3.14
N ASN A 632 14.21 6.73 2.96
CA ASN A 632 14.95 6.80 1.69
C ASN A 632 16.19 5.93 1.76
N LEU A 633 16.36 5.03 0.81
CA LEU A 633 17.50 4.10 0.74
C LEU A 633 18.15 4.19 -0.64
N VAL A 634 18.48 5.42 -1.06
CA VAL A 634 19.03 5.74 -2.39
C VAL A 634 20.48 5.26 -2.57
N GLY A 635 21.17 4.89 -1.48
CA GLY A 635 22.50 4.29 -1.55
C GLY A 635 22.50 2.89 -2.18
N ALA A 636 21.36 2.19 -2.17
CA ALA A 636 21.21 0.92 -2.87
C ALA A 636 20.87 1.12 -4.34
N ASN A 637 21.50 0.31 -5.18
CA ASN A 637 21.22 0.22 -6.61
C ASN A 637 20.61 -1.14 -7.01
N ARG A 638 20.56 -2.12 -6.09
CA ARG A 638 19.90 -3.41 -6.31
C ARG A 638 18.87 -3.69 -5.21
N ALA A 639 17.70 -4.17 -5.61
CA ALA A 639 16.62 -4.51 -4.69
C ALA A 639 16.05 -5.90 -5.02
N ILE A 640 15.99 -6.78 -4.03
CA ILE A 640 15.43 -8.13 -4.14
C ILE A 640 14.09 -8.16 -3.41
N ILE A 641 13.03 -8.47 -4.14
CA ILE A 641 11.73 -8.86 -3.57
C ILE A 641 11.76 -10.38 -3.43
N PHE A 642 12.01 -10.84 -2.20
CA PHE A 642 12.33 -12.23 -1.91
C PHE A 642 11.09 -13.15 -1.97
N ASP A 643 9.93 -12.63 -1.56
CA ASP A 643 8.66 -13.36 -1.55
C ASP A 643 7.55 -12.56 -2.24
N ALA A 644 6.70 -13.25 -3.01
CA ALA A 644 5.55 -12.61 -3.66
C ALA A 644 4.42 -12.31 -2.66
N SER A 645 3.72 -11.22 -2.90
CA SER A 645 2.65 -10.75 -2.03
C SER A 645 1.28 -10.71 -2.70
N TRP A 646 0.23 -10.91 -1.90
CA TRP A 646 -1.15 -10.80 -2.38
C TRP A 646 -1.54 -9.37 -2.78
N ASN A 647 -0.75 -8.36 -2.37
CA ASN A 647 -1.01 -6.94 -2.61
C ASN A 647 0.19 -6.27 -3.31
N PRO A 648 0.10 -5.99 -4.64
CA PRO A 648 1.21 -5.43 -5.42
C PRO A 648 1.77 -4.12 -4.87
N SER A 649 0.90 -3.38 -4.20
CA SER A 649 1.20 -2.09 -3.59
C SER A 649 2.42 -2.16 -2.70
N HIS A 650 2.52 -3.18 -1.84
CA HIS A 650 3.60 -3.33 -0.87
C HIS A 650 4.97 -3.45 -1.55
N ASP A 651 5.03 -4.19 -2.66
CA ASP A 651 6.25 -4.36 -3.44
C ASP A 651 6.62 -3.05 -4.14
N ILE A 652 5.64 -2.35 -4.72
CA ILE A 652 5.82 -1.03 -5.32
C ILE A 652 6.36 -0.03 -4.28
N GLN A 653 5.81 -0.03 -3.06
CA GLN A 653 6.28 0.82 -1.98
C GLN A 653 7.75 0.56 -1.67
N SER A 654 8.14 -0.71 -1.65
CA SER A 654 9.50 -1.17 -1.35
C SER A 654 10.49 -0.73 -2.42
N ILE A 655 10.13 -0.91 -3.71
CA ILE A 655 10.96 -0.49 -4.86
C ILE A 655 11.22 1.03 -4.82
N PHE A 656 10.19 1.83 -4.56
CA PHE A 656 10.32 3.29 -4.52
C PHE A 656 11.04 3.82 -3.26
N ARG A 657 11.55 2.94 -2.37
CA ARG A 657 12.53 3.30 -1.32
C ARG A 657 13.93 3.51 -1.88
N ALA A 658 14.33 2.70 -2.86
CA ALA A 658 15.61 2.83 -3.56
C ALA A 658 15.51 3.76 -4.77
N TYR A 659 14.39 3.70 -5.51
CA TYR A 659 14.18 4.50 -6.71
C TYR A 659 13.50 5.85 -6.39
N ARG A 660 14.27 6.79 -5.81
CA ARG A 660 13.79 8.14 -5.44
C ARG A 660 14.82 9.20 -5.83
N PHE A 661 14.43 10.48 -5.76
CA PHE A 661 15.36 11.61 -5.87
C PHE A 661 16.55 11.43 -4.92
N GLY A 662 17.76 11.56 -5.46
CA GLY A 662 19.01 11.22 -4.79
C GLY A 662 19.70 9.99 -5.42
N GLN A 663 18.96 9.17 -6.16
CA GLN A 663 19.54 8.05 -6.90
C GLN A 663 20.38 8.53 -8.08
N VAL A 664 21.61 8.02 -8.17
CA VAL A 664 22.60 8.37 -9.20
C VAL A 664 22.97 7.18 -10.09
N LYS A 665 22.77 5.94 -9.61
CA LYS A 665 23.03 4.70 -10.36
C LYS A 665 21.73 4.12 -10.95
N PRO A 666 21.79 3.37 -12.06
CA PRO A 666 20.70 2.51 -12.51
C PRO A 666 20.25 1.57 -11.39
N VAL A 667 18.93 1.37 -11.26
CA VAL A 667 18.35 0.51 -10.22
C VAL A 667 17.83 -0.79 -10.83
N TYR A 668 18.32 -1.92 -10.33
CA TYR A 668 17.93 -3.26 -10.75
C TYR A 668 17.08 -3.93 -9.67
N ILE A 669 15.92 -4.44 -10.06
CA ILE A 669 14.98 -5.10 -9.14
C ILE A 669 14.86 -6.55 -9.56
N TYR A 670 15.04 -7.46 -8.61
CA TYR A 670 14.86 -8.91 -8.80
C TYR A 670 13.68 -9.39 -7.96
N ARG A 671 12.67 -9.97 -8.58
CA ARG A 671 11.56 -10.64 -7.91
C ARG A 671 11.78 -12.14 -7.99
N PHE A 672 11.93 -12.80 -6.85
CA PHE A 672 12.08 -14.25 -6.82
C PHE A 672 10.71 -14.91 -6.76
N LEU A 673 10.47 -15.86 -7.66
CA LEU A 673 9.28 -16.71 -7.66
C LEU A 673 9.71 -18.17 -7.61
N ALA A 674 9.20 -18.93 -6.65
CA ALA A 674 9.34 -20.37 -6.65
C ALA A 674 8.50 -20.97 -7.79
N GLN A 675 9.19 -21.47 -8.82
CA GLN A 675 8.58 -21.98 -10.04
C GLN A 675 7.65 -23.17 -9.74
N GLY A 676 6.49 -23.18 -10.40
CA GLY A 676 5.54 -24.29 -10.32
C GLY A 676 4.74 -24.37 -9.02
N THR A 677 4.87 -23.38 -8.13
CA THR A 677 4.21 -23.35 -6.81
C THR A 677 3.03 -22.39 -6.76
N MET A 678 2.32 -22.39 -5.63
CA MET A 678 1.30 -21.38 -5.31
C MET A 678 1.84 -19.93 -5.39
N GLU A 679 3.15 -19.71 -5.15
CA GLU A 679 3.75 -18.37 -5.22
C GLU A 679 3.67 -17.76 -6.61
N GLU A 680 3.98 -18.53 -7.65
CA GLU A 680 3.89 -18.10 -9.06
C GLU A 680 2.45 -17.68 -9.40
N LYS A 681 1.46 -18.46 -8.93
CA LYS A 681 0.03 -18.14 -9.11
C LYS A 681 -0.43 -16.91 -8.35
N ILE A 682 0.12 -16.65 -7.16
CA ILE A 682 -0.14 -15.42 -6.41
C ILE A 682 0.40 -14.22 -7.18
N TYR A 683 1.61 -14.33 -7.74
CA TYR A 683 2.22 -13.29 -8.55
C TYR A 683 1.44 -13.03 -9.85
N GLU A 684 0.98 -14.06 -10.58
CA GLU A 684 0.12 -13.89 -11.77
C GLU A 684 -1.15 -13.08 -11.44
N ARG A 685 -1.76 -13.33 -10.27
CA ARG A 685 -2.92 -12.56 -9.79
C ARG A 685 -2.55 -11.15 -9.39
N GLN A 686 -1.37 -10.94 -8.82
CA GLN A 686 -0.84 -9.63 -8.49
C GLN A 686 -0.68 -8.79 -9.76
N VAL A 687 -0.05 -9.33 -10.82
CA VAL A 687 0.08 -8.67 -12.12
C VAL A 687 -1.29 -8.34 -12.70
N THR A 688 -2.24 -9.27 -12.61
CA THR A 688 -3.63 -9.03 -13.03
C THR A 688 -4.26 -7.85 -12.30
N LYS A 689 -4.15 -7.79 -10.97
CA LYS A 689 -4.67 -6.67 -10.19
C LYS A 689 -4.04 -5.34 -10.57
N GLN A 690 -2.72 -5.32 -10.77
CA GLN A 690 -1.99 -4.14 -11.17
C GLN A 690 -2.39 -3.68 -12.57
N SER A 691 -2.51 -4.62 -13.51
CA SER A 691 -3.02 -4.41 -14.85
C SER A 691 -4.42 -3.78 -14.80
N LEU A 692 -5.34 -4.35 -14.02
CA LEU A 692 -6.70 -3.84 -13.86
C LEU A 692 -6.74 -2.41 -13.32
N SER A 693 -5.93 -2.11 -12.31
CA SER A 693 -5.83 -0.77 -11.75
C SER A 693 -5.34 0.24 -12.80
N GLN A 694 -4.31 -0.12 -13.58
CA GLN A 694 -3.82 0.71 -14.68
C GLN A 694 -4.88 0.92 -15.77
N ARG A 695 -5.73 -0.07 -16.11
CA ARG A 695 -6.76 0.13 -17.15
C ARG A 695 -7.83 1.14 -16.75
N VAL A 696 -8.29 1.06 -15.51
CA VAL A 696 -9.38 1.90 -15.01
C VAL A 696 -8.93 3.34 -14.86
N VAL A 697 -7.67 3.53 -14.48
CA VAL A 697 -7.18 4.84 -14.02
C VAL A 697 -6.31 5.52 -15.09
N ASP A 698 -5.64 4.77 -15.98
CA ASP A 698 -4.76 5.32 -17.03
C ASP A 698 -5.24 5.00 -18.45
N GLU A 699 -6.45 4.46 -18.62
CA GLU A 699 -6.97 3.97 -19.91
C GLU A 699 -6.03 2.96 -20.61
N HIS A 700 -5.17 2.26 -19.87
CA HIS A 700 -4.26 1.27 -20.44
C HIS A 700 -5.02 0.00 -20.85
N GLN A 701 -4.71 -0.55 -22.00
CA GLN A 701 -5.29 -1.79 -22.51
C GLN A 701 -4.25 -2.88 -22.45
N ILE A 702 -4.52 -3.88 -21.61
CA ILE A 702 -3.62 -5.00 -21.34
C ILE A 702 -4.36 -6.31 -21.65
N GLU A 703 -3.64 -7.40 -21.90
CA GLU A 703 -4.23 -8.71 -22.23
C GLU A 703 -5.06 -9.32 -21.08
N ARG A 704 -6.08 -10.10 -21.40
CA ARG A 704 -6.97 -10.75 -20.42
C ARG A 704 -6.48 -12.17 -20.21
N HIS A 705 -6.14 -12.53 -18.98
CA HIS A 705 -5.50 -13.83 -18.76
C HIS A 705 -6.30 -14.86 -17.97
N PHE A 706 -7.55 -14.63 -17.46
CA PHE A 706 -8.11 -15.60 -16.47
C PHE A 706 -9.65 -15.81 -16.45
N THR A 707 -10.04 -17.04 -16.07
CA THR A 707 -11.42 -17.57 -15.94
C THR A 707 -11.82 -17.75 -14.46
N ALA A 708 -13.13 -17.74 -14.13
CA ALA A 708 -13.64 -17.77 -12.76
C ALA A 708 -13.40 -19.06 -11.92
N ASN A 709 -12.71 -20.09 -12.45
CA ASN A 709 -12.47 -21.39 -11.78
C ASN A 709 -11.13 -21.44 -11.01
N ASP A 710 -10.84 -20.37 -10.29
CA ASP A 710 -9.50 -19.98 -9.85
C ASP A 710 -8.93 -20.72 -8.62
N LEU A 711 -9.73 -21.30 -7.73
CA LEU A 711 -9.22 -21.81 -6.45
C LEU A 711 -8.41 -23.11 -6.57
N GLN A 712 -8.80 -24.01 -7.47
CA GLN A 712 -8.07 -25.28 -7.67
C GLN A 712 -6.72 -25.05 -8.35
N GLU A 713 -6.59 -24.02 -9.18
CA GLU A 713 -5.32 -23.69 -9.85
C GLU A 713 -4.24 -23.24 -8.85
N LEU A 714 -4.62 -22.63 -7.71
CA LEU A 714 -3.66 -22.24 -6.66
C LEU A 714 -2.93 -23.43 -6.03
N TYR A 715 -3.56 -24.61 -6.02
CA TYR A 715 -2.98 -25.84 -5.48
C TYR A 715 -2.33 -26.70 -6.57
N ALA A 716 -2.32 -26.25 -7.82
CA ALA A 716 -1.61 -26.96 -8.88
C ALA A 716 -0.11 -26.85 -8.64
N PHE A 717 0.58 -28.01 -8.63
CA PHE A 717 2.02 -28.08 -8.50
C PHE A 717 2.64 -28.64 -9.78
N ARG A 718 3.51 -27.86 -10.42
CA ARG A 718 4.17 -28.21 -11.68
C ARG A 718 5.65 -27.79 -11.66
N PRO A 719 6.48 -28.42 -10.82
CA PRO A 719 7.89 -28.06 -10.69
C PRO A 719 8.68 -28.44 -11.95
N ASP A 720 9.67 -27.62 -12.30
CA ASP A 720 10.68 -27.91 -13.31
C ASP A 720 11.73 -28.85 -12.72
N ARG A 721 11.74 -30.08 -13.22
CA ARG A 721 12.62 -31.16 -12.76
C ARG A 721 13.82 -31.29 -13.70
N LEU A 722 15.03 -31.26 -13.16
CA LEU A 722 16.26 -31.37 -13.96
C LEU A 722 16.38 -32.74 -14.65
N ASP A 723 15.76 -33.77 -14.08
CA ASP A 723 15.72 -35.14 -14.56
C ASP A 723 14.60 -35.43 -15.57
N ASP A 724 13.77 -34.43 -15.94
CA ASP A 724 12.69 -34.63 -16.91
C ASP A 724 13.23 -34.76 -18.35
N PRO A 725 13.02 -35.90 -19.04
CA PRO A 725 13.48 -36.11 -20.41
C PRO A 725 12.78 -35.20 -21.45
N ASN A 726 11.63 -34.60 -21.11
CA ASN A 726 10.90 -33.67 -21.99
C ASN A 726 11.20 -32.19 -21.69
N ARG A 727 12.21 -31.91 -20.84
CA ARG A 727 12.59 -30.55 -20.47
C ARG A 727 13.01 -29.74 -21.71
N VAL A 728 12.25 -28.70 -22.01
CA VAL A 728 12.60 -27.75 -23.08
C VAL A 728 13.47 -26.66 -22.48
N GLU A 729 14.77 -26.73 -22.74
CA GLU A 729 15.68 -25.64 -22.43
C GLU A 729 15.34 -24.43 -23.31
N LYS A 730 14.73 -23.41 -22.71
CA LYS A 730 14.48 -22.14 -23.38
C LYS A 730 15.74 -21.30 -23.30
N THR A 731 16.26 -20.83 -24.43
CA THR A 731 17.34 -19.84 -24.44
C THR A 731 16.81 -18.55 -23.83
N PRO A 732 17.34 -18.09 -22.66
CA PRO A 732 16.90 -16.84 -22.09
C PRO A 732 17.33 -15.69 -23.02
N ILE A 733 16.49 -14.66 -23.10
CA ILE A 733 16.85 -13.41 -23.78
C ILE A 733 18.05 -12.81 -23.02
N LEU A 734 18.93 -12.05 -23.70
CA LEU A 734 20.02 -11.37 -22.99
C LEU A 734 19.45 -10.20 -22.17
N PRO A 735 19.55 -10.21 -20.82
CA PRO A 735 19.09 -9.09 -20.01
C PRO A 735 20.01 -7.87 -20.18
N LYS A 736 19.46 -6.68 -19.95
CA LYS A 736 20.24 -5.42 -19.95
C LYS A 736 21.18 -5.30 -18.76
N ASP A 737 20.90 -6.02 -17.68
CA ASP A 737 21.77 -6.11 -16.51
C ASP A 737 22.86 -7.16 -16.71
N THR A 738 24.12 -6.73 -16.58
CA THR A 738 25.29 -7.59 -16.75
C THR A 738 25.38 -8.65 -15.67
N LEU A 739 25.00 -8.32 -14.43
CA LEU A 739 25.01 -9.25 -13.31
C LEU A 739 24.00 -10.38 -13.56
N LEU A 740 22.77 -10.04 -13.95
CA LEU A 740 21.77 -11.05 -14.30
C LEU A 740 22.20 -11.92 -15.50
N ALA A 741 22.87 -11.34 -16.51
CA ALA A 741 23.39 -12.11 -17.64
C ALA A 741 24.42 -13.15 -17.19
N GLU A 742 25.29 -12.79 -16.25
CA GLU A 742 26.26 -13.71 -15.67
C GLU A 742 25.62 -14.77 -14.77
N LEU A 743 24.63 -14.39 -13.95
CA LEU A 743 23.84 -15.34 -13.15
C LEU A 743 23.14 -16.39 -13.99
N LEU A 744 22.55 -16.00 -15.13
CA LEU A 744 21.91 -16.94 -16.05
C LEU A 744 22.90 -17.99 -16.59
N LYS A 745 24.20 -17.67 -16.63
CA LYS A 745 25.26 -18.57 -17.07
C LYS A 745 25.78 -19.42 -15.90
N SER A 746 26.02 -18.83 -14.73
CA SER A 746 26.60 -19.55 -13.58
C SER A 746 25.56 -20.41 -12.84
N GLU A 747 24.34 -19.92 -12.68
CA GLU A 747 23.27 -20.53 -11.88
C GLU A 747 22.13 -21.11 -12.74
N LYS A 748 22.46 -21.73 -13.89
CA LYS A 748 21.47 -22.37 -14.78
C LYS A 748 20.65 -23.49 -14.10
N ASP A 749 21.22 -24.08 -13.06
CA ASP A 749 20.60 -25.15 -12.27
C ASP A 749 19.59 -24.62 -11.26
N TRP A 750 19.57 -23.30 -11.01
CA TRP A 750 18.57 -22.66 -10.16
C TRP A 750 17.62 -21.74 -10.94
N ILE A 751 18.07 -21.08 -12.00
CA ILE A 751 17.22 -20.17 -12.77
C ILE A 751 16.55 -20.93 -13.92
N VAL A 752 15.22 -20.98 -13.91
CA VAL A 752 14.43 -21.62 -14.98
C VAL A 752 14.24 -20.66 -16.14
N THR A 753 13.70 -19.48 -15.87
CA THR A 753 13.47 -18.39 -16.84
C THR A 753 13.46 -17.05 -16.11
N TYR A 754 13.50 -15.95 -16.87
CA TYR A 754 13.18 -14.63 -16.36
C TYR A 754 12.27 -13.86 -17.33
N HIS A 755 11.54 -12.88 -16.80
CA HIS A 755 10.69 -11.97 -17.56
C HIS A 755 10.84 -10.52 -17.06
N GLU A 756 10.73 -9.52 -17.94
CA GLU A 756 10.67 -8.12 -17.52
C GLU A 756 9.25 -7.80 -16.99
N HIS A 757 9.14 -7.32 -15.75
CA HIS A 757 7.84 -7.05 -15.11
C HIS A 757 7.06 -5.97 -15.86
N ASP A 758 7.74 -4.89 -16.25
CA ASP A 758 7.11 -3.76 -16.93
C ASP A 758 6.51 -4.17 -18.29
N SER A 759 7.11 -5.14 -19.00
CA SER A 759 6.57 -5.67 -20.27
C SER A 759 5.23 -6.37 -20.12
N LEU A 760 4.91 -6.92 -18.93
CA LEU A 760 3.60 -7.53 -18.65
C LEU A 760 2.49 -6.48 -18.47
N LEU A 761 2.87 -5.21 -18.32
CA LEU A 761 1.98 -4.07 -18.05
C LEU A 761 1.94 -3.07 -19.22
N GLU A 762 2.68 -3.35 -20.31
CA GLU A 762 2.73 -2.46 -21.46
C GLU A 762 1.35 -2.30 -22.12
N ASN A 763 0.99 -1.04 -22.38
CA ASN A 763 -0.26 -0.68 -23.04
C ASN A 763 -0.22 -1.07 -24.52
N LYS A 764 -1.13 -1.94 -24.96
CA LYS A 764 -1.31 -2.20 -26.39
C LYS A 764 -2.12 -1.06 -27.02
N LEU A 765 -1.41 -0.11 -27.65
CA LEU A 765 -2.01 1.05 -28.32
C LEU A 765 -3.09 0.67 -29.35
N GLY A 766 -2.98 -0.51 -29.99
CA GLY A 766 -3.93 -1.00 -30.97
C GLY A 766 -5.34 -1.30 -30.44
N ASP A 767 -5.49 -1.52 -29.14
CA ASP A 767 -6.80 -1.81 -28.54
C ASP A 767 -7.51 -0.56 -27.97
N ALA A 768 -6.80 0.58 -27.86
CA ALA A 768 -7.32 1.86 -27.36
C ALA A 768 -8.61 2.28 -28.09
N LEU A 769 -9.58 2.86 -27.37
CA LEU A 769 -10.76 3.44 -28.02
C LEU A 769 -10.29 4.60 -28.91
N SER A 770 -10.74 4.62 -30.17
CA SER A 770 -10.47 5.78 -31.04
C SER A 770 -11.12 7.05 -30.47
N GLU A 771 -10.71 8.24 -30.91
CA GLU A 771 -11.36 9.48 -30.48
C GLU A 771 -12.87 9.50 -30.81
N GLU A 772 -13.26 8.90 -31.94
CA GLU A 772 -14.65 8.74 -32.34
C GLU A 772 -15.39 7.78 -31.40
N GLU A 773 -14.76 6.67 -31.01
CA GLU A 773 -15.35 5.73 -30.05
C GLU A 773 -15.47 6.31 -28.64
N ARG A 774 -14.51 7.15 -28.22
CA ARG A 774 -14.56 7.89 -26.95
C ARG A 774 -15.73 8.88 -26.93
N LYS A 775 -15.90 9.69 -27.98
CA LYS A 775 -17.05 10.59 -28.13
C LYS A 775 -18.36 9.82 -28.15
N SER A 776 -18.44 8.75 -28.94
CA SER A 776 -19.61 7.87 -28.98
C SER A 776 -19.92 7.23 -27.63
N ALA A 777 -18.91 6.86 -26.84
CA ALA A 777 -19.10 6.32 -25.49
C ALA A 777 -19.73 7.34 -24.55
N TRP A 778 -19.31 8.61 -24.65
CA TRP A 778 -19.85 9.71 -23.86
C TRP A 778 -21.28 10.07 -24.30
N GLU A 779 -21.53 10.17 -25.61
CA GLU A 779 -22.86 10.39 -26.17
C GLU A 779 -23.83 9.25 -25.82
N GLU A 780 -23.37 8.00 -25.85
CA GLU A 780 -24.15 6.84 -25.42
C GLU A 780 -24.47 6.92 -23.92
N TYR A 781 -23.52 7.38 -23.11
CA TYR A 781 -23.76 7.59 -21.69
C TYR A 781 -24.78 8.70 -21.43
N GLU A 782 -24.71 9.82 -22.15
CA GLU A 782 -25.67 10.91 -22.08
C GLU A 782 -27.06 10.51 -22.59
N THR A 783 -27.11 9.72 -23.66
CA THR A 783 -28.38 9.19 -24.18
C THR A 783 -28.98 8.12 -23.26
N ASP A 784 -28.18 7.27 -22.62
CA ASP A 784 -28.62 6.36 -21.56
C ASP A 784 -29.13 7.12 -20.33
N LYS A 785 -28.51 8.26 -19.98
CA LYS A 785 -29.01 9.21 -18.98
C LYS A 785 -30.39 9.76 -19.36
N ASN A 786 -30.64 9.96 -20.65
CA ASN A 786 -31.89 10.53 -21.19
C ASN A 786 -32.93 9.50 -21.66
N ARG A 787 -32.62 8.20 -21.71
CA ARG A 787 -33.53 7.14 -22.21
C ARG A 787 -34.74 6.95 -21.30
N GLN A 788 -35.93 7.09 -21.88
CA GLN A 788 -37.19 6.74 -21.22
C GLN A 788 -37.26 5.22 -20.99
N PRO A 789 -37.81 4.74 -19.85
CA PRO A 789 -38.13 3.33 -19.72
C PRO A 789 -39.19 3.02 -20.78
N VAL A 790 -38.86 2.11 -21.70
CA VAL A 790 -39.87 1.44 -22.52
C VAL A 790 -40.84 0.80 -21.54
N VAL A 791 -42.03 1.38 -21.42
CA VAL A 791 -43.16 0.76 -20.76
C VAL A 791 -43.44 -0.49 -21.58
N ASN A 792 -43.06 -1.66 -21.07
CA ASN A 792 -43.62 -2.91 -21.58
C ASN A 792 -45.12 -2.80 -21.34
N ARG A 793 -45.88 -2.46 -22.39
CA ARG A 793 -47.30 -2.77 -22.44
C ARG A 793 -47.38 -4.29 -22.62
N GLY A 794 -47.42 -4.99 -21.49
CA GLY A 794 -47.94 -6.33 -21.35
C GLY A 794 -49.26 -6.22 -20.61
#